data_AF-A0A7K8HD56-F1
#
_entry.id   AF-A0A7K8HD56-F1
#
_cell.length_a   1.000
_cell.length_b   1.000
_cell.length_c   1.000
_cell.angle_alpha   90.00
_cell.angle_beta   90.00
_cell.angle_gamma   90.00
#
_symmetry.space_group_name_H-M   'P 1'
#
loop_
_entity.id
_entity.type
_entity.pdbx_description
1 polymer ?
#
loop_
_entity_poly.entity_id
_entity_poly.type
_entity_poly.pdbx_seq_one_letter_code
_entity_poly.pdbx_strand_id
1 'polypeptide(L)'
;LRALAQVSHRQLLTRPPAAAGPRDFSAARARGYLDNITAIGPRTVGSPENEVLAVNYLLEKIRGIERESTDAHKISIDVQRPTGSFSIDFLGGFTSYYANITNVVVKLEPRSGAEHAVLSNCHFDSVPNTPGASDDAVSCAVMLEILNTLSKSSESLQHAVIFLFNGAEENILQASHGFITQHEWAKSIRAFINLEAAGVGGKELVFQTGPENPWLVQAYVVAAKHPFASVVAQEIFQSGIIPADTDFRIYRDFGNVPGIDLAFIENGYIYHTEYDTSDRILTDSIQRAGDNILAVLKYLATSEKLAKSFEYRHGNVVFFDIFGLFVLAYPARVGTIMNYITAAIAFFYLSKKVLQPKPRAVHNLKKLFTAFSLTLTSWLCTLVAVLMVAVFVSIIGRALSWYTHFYVSVSLYGTAAAAKLILVHMLAKKFFYKSMSEQYLGEVFFDASLMIWSIALAVMTQIGLCSAFICTLWVAFPLLTKLMVHKEFSQKGATIKFIVMYMLGMFVPYLYMLYLSWTVFEMFTPVMGRSGSEIPPDMVLAGFIVIFTMILSSYFINFIYLVKSTKTTLVTLTTVFVVTLILVCSGIFFPYSSDIANPKPKRVFLQHTSRRFHDIDGNVVKNDSGIWINGFDYNGISHITPHVPEINDTIRTPCDEEAPFCGLPWILPVHFMFRLVNTRMTCCSVGKQMVILPLLLIMWTHISVPAGPSHMSLYVRPRAGSALSRWSLGDGMPVASLGGDYFVFYSRGLHAAPWLFWVELTAPEKHSDGIVSLAIAAHYFFGEDQKSPQLCALLERFPNWTFSSGWSCTYDLFVF
;
A
#
# COMPACT_ATOMS: atom_id res chain seq x y z
N LEU A 1 11.51 -25.19 -4.83
CA LEU A 1 11.63 -23.72 -4.80
C LEU A 1 10.37 -23.05 -4.26
N ARG A 2 9.23 -23.13 -4.95
CA ARG A 2 7.96 -22.53 -4.46
C ARG A 2 7.58 -22.97 -3.03
N ALA A 3 7.64 -24.26 -2.73
CA ALA A 3 7.36 -24.76 -1.38
C ALA A 3 8.32 -24.19 -0.31
N LEU A 4 9.60 -23.99 -0.65
CA LEU A 4 10.58 -23.39 0.27
C LEU A 4 10.29 -21.91 0.51
N ALA A 5 9.94 -21.16 -0.54
CA ALA A 5 9.52 -19.77 -0.41
C ALA A 5 8.23 -19.63 0.42
N GLN A 6 7.27 -20.54 0.24
CA GLN A 6 6.03 -20.55 1.02
C GLN A 6 6.24 -20.94 2.49
N VAL A 7 7.10 -21.93 2.76
CA VAL A 7 7.46 -22.28 4.14
C VAL A 7 8.16 -21.12 4.81
N SER A 8 9.11 -20.49 4.11
CA SER A 8 9.80 -19.29 4.58
C SER A 8 8.82 -18.18 4.94
N HIS A 9 7.86 -17.85 4.08
CA HIS A 9 6.85 -16.81 4.35
C HIS A 9 5.92 -17.18 5.52
N ARG A 10 5.43 -18.42 5.57
CA ARG A 10 4.46 -18.85 6.59
C ARG A 10 5.06 -19.13 7.97
N GLN A 11 6.37 -19.34 8.06
CA GLN A 11 7.00 -19.63 9.33
C GLN A 11 7.12 -18.36 10.17
N LEU A 12 6.24 -18.21 11.17
CA LEU A 12 6.20 -17.06 12.07
C LEU A 12 7.25 -17.17 13.18
N LEU A 13 7.25 -18.29 13.90
CA LEU A 13 8.21 -18.59 14.97
C LEU A 13 8.90 -19.93 14.73
N THR A 14 10.15 -20.06 15.15
CA THR A 14 10.92 -21.33 15.05
C THR A 14 10.60 -22.30 16.19
N ARG A 15 10.06 -21.79 17.31
CA ARG A 15 9.60 -22.54 18.48
C ARG A 15 8.32 -21.90 19.02
N PRO A 16 7.43 -22.67 19.65
CA PRO A 16 6.28 -22.10 20.37
C PRO A 16 6.78 -21.07 21.40
N PRO A 17 6.03 -20.00 21.66
CA PRO A 17 6.38 -19.07 22.71
C PRO A 17 6.57 -19.85 24.01
N ALA A 18 7.73 -19.71 24.66
CA ALA A 18 7.87 -20.19 26.03
C ALA A 18 6.85 -19.45 26.91
N ALA A 19 6.47 -20.02 28.07
CA ALA A 19 5.67 -19.28 29.03
C ALA A 19 6.42 -17.97 29.36
N ALA A 20 5.88 -16.85 28.86
CA ALA A 20 6.55 -15.56 28.97
C ALA A 20 6.76 -15.25 30.46
N GLY A 21 8.01 -14.98 30.85
CA GLY A 21 8.28 -14.48 32.18
C GLY A 21 7.58 -13.13 32.39
N PRO A 22 7.51 -12.61 33.63
CA PRO A 22 6.93 -11.29 33.90
C PRO A 22 7.61 -10.14 33.15
N ARG A 23 8.80 -10.38 32.57
CA ARG A 23 9.68 -9.39 31.93
C ARG A 23 9.79 -9.56 30.41
N ASP A 24 9.10 -10.56 29.86
CA ASP A 24 9.03 -10.81 28.42
C ASP A 24 7.68 -10.38 27.86
N PHE A 25 7.65 -10.03 26.58
CA PHE A 25 6.42 -9.77 25.86
C PHE A 25 5.51 -11.01 25.86
N SER A 26 4.23 -10.85 26.21
CA SER A 26 3.25 -11.92 26.20
C SER A 26 2.15 -11.70 25.17
N ALA A 27 2.16 -12.49 24.09
CA ALA A 27 1.09 -12.46 23.10
C ALA A 27 -0.28 -12.84 23.68
N ALA A 28 -0.35 -13.66 24.74
CA ALA A 28 -1.61 -13.99 25.38
C ALA A 28 -2.25 -12.78 26.08
N ARG A 29 -1.45 -11.93 26.74
CA ARG A 29 -1.95 -10.67 27.32
C ARG A 29 -2.34 -9.67 26.23
N ALA A 30 -1.49 -9.51 25.21
CA ALA A 30 -1.79 -8.66 24.06
C ALA A 30 -3.08 -9.10 23.35
N ARG A 31 -3.31 -10.40 23.18
CA ARG A 31 -4.55 -10.95 22.62
C ARG A 31 -5.79 -10.51 23.42
N GLY A 32 -5.71 -10.54 24.75
CA GLY A 32 -6.79 -10.02 25.60
C GLY A 32 -7.05 -8.52 25.39
N TYR A 33 -6.02 -7.71 25.12
CA TYR A 33 -6.21 -6.31 24.78
C TYR A 33 -6.89 -6.13 23.42
N LEU A 34 -6.43 -6.87 22.41
CA LEU A 34 -6.99 -6.86 21.06
C LEU A 34 -8.47 -7.22 21.08
N ASP A 35 -8.83 -8.37 21.67
CA ASP A 35 -10.21 -8.86 21.70
C ASP A 35 -11.15 -7.83 22.35
N ASN A 36 -10.71 -7.15 23.41
CA ASN A 36 -11.50 -6.11 24.08
C ASN A 36 -11.63 -4.81 23.26
N ILE A 37 -10.57 -4.34 22.61
CA ILE A 37 -10.63 -3.14 21.76
C ILE A 37 -11.57 -3.40 20.58
N THR A 38 -11.44 -4.55 19.92
CA THR A 38 -12.29 -4.92 18.80
C THR A 38 -13.75 -5.13 19.22
N ALA A 39 -14.01 -5.64 20.44
CA ALA A 39 -15.36 -5.83 20.96
C ALA A 39 -16.16 -4.53 21.16
N ILE A 40 -15.51 -3.36 21.15
CA ILE A 40 -16.19 -2.05 21.15
C ILE A 40 -17.02 -1.86 19.86
N GLY A 41 -16.65 -2.54 18.77
CA GLY A 41 -17.21 -2.33 17.44
C GLY A 41 -16.43 -1.28 16.65
N PRO A 42 -16.97 -0.80 15.50
CA PRO A 42 -16.31 0.21 14.68
C PRO A 42 -16.02 1.50 15.45
N ARG A 43 -14.75 1.92 15.45
CA ARG A 43 -14.26 3.10 16.19
C ARG A 43 -14.06 4.25 15.21
N THR A 44 -15.14 4.63 14.54
CA THR A 44 -15.10 5.74 13.58
C THR A 44 -14.91 7.08 14.31
N VAL A 45 -14.04 7.94 13.78
CA VAL A 45 -13.73 9.25 14.38
C VAL A 45 -14.99 10.06 14.72
N GLY A 46 -15.02 10.67 15.90
CA GLY A 46 -16.18 11.41 16.38
C GLY A 46 -17.35 10.56 16.89
N SER A 47 -17.31 9.22 16.77
CA SER A 47 -18.30 8.34 17.39
C SER A 47 -18.03 8.16 18.89
N PRO A 48 -19.05 7.82 19.71
CA PRO A 48 -18.84 7.47 21.11
C PRO A 48 -17.88 6.29 21.31
N GLU A 49 -17.88 5.33 20.40
CA GLU A 49 -16.99 4.17 20.39
C GLU A 49 -15.52 4.60 20.32
N ASN A 50 -15.19 5.54 19.42
CA ASN A 50 -13.84 6.07 19.29
C ASN A 50 -13.48 7.03 20.42
N GLU A 51 -14.28 8.09 20.60
CA GLU A 51 -13.92 9.24 21.43
C GLU A 51 -14.07 9.00 22.94
N VAL A 52 -14.86 7.99 23.33
CA VAL A 52 -15.20 7.71 24.74
C VAL A 52 -14.84 6.29 25.13
N LEU A 53 -15.39 5.27 24.45
CA LEU A 53 -15.24 3.89 24.89
C LEU A 53 -13.80 3.39 24.72
N ALA A 54 -13.21 3.59 23.54
CA ALA A 54 -11.81 3.21 23.28
C ALA A 54 -10.85 4.00 24.17
N VAL A 55 -11.03 5.32 24.28
CA VAL A 55 -10.22 6.19 25.14
C VAL A 55 -10.29 5.76 26.61
N ASN A 56 -11.49 5.52 27.14
CA ASN A 56 -11.66 5.08 28.53
C ASN A 56 -11.02 3.72 28.77
N TYR A 57 -11.18 2.78 27.84
CA TYR A 57 -10.56 1.46 27.92
C TYR A 57 -9.02 1.58 27.94
N LEU A 58 -8.44 2.36 27.03
CA LEU A 58 -6.99 2.59 27.00
C LEU A 58 -6.50 3.20 28.32
N LEU A 59 -7.15 4.26 28.81
CA LEU A 59 -6.80 4.91 30.07
C LEU A 59 -6.91 3.96 31.27
N GLU A 60 -7.93 3.11 31.31
CA GLU A 60 -8.08 2.09 32.36
C GLU A 60 -6.88 1.14 32.38
N LYS A 61 -6.49 0.61 31.21
CA LYS A 61 -5.36 -0.32 31.10
C LYS A 61 -4.02 0.36 31.41
N ILE A 62 -3.80 1.58 30.90
CA ILE A 62 -2.58 2.36 31.15
C ILE A 62 -2.45 2.69 32.65
N ARG A 63 -3.51 3.11 33.33
CA ARG A 63 -3.50 3.36 34.80
C ARG A 63 -3.35 2.07 35.61
N GLY A 64 -3.83 0.94 35.08
CA GLY A 64 -3.52 -0.39 35.62
C GLY A 64 -2.01 -0.65 35.60
N ILE A 65 -1.39 -0.45 34.43
CA ILE A 65 0.06 -0.62 34.23
C ILE A 65 0.85 0.33 35.13
N GLU A 66 0.45 1.60 35.24
CA GLU A 66 1.10 2.58 36.09
C GLU A 66 1.17 2.14 37.56
N ARG A 67 0.08 1.59 38.11
CA ARG A 67 0.03 1.09 39.49
C ARG A 67 0.93 -0.12 39.74
N GLU A 68 1.22 -0.89 38.69
CA GLU A 68 2.07 -2.08 38.76
C GLU A 68 3.51 -1.80 38.30
N SER A 69 3.81 -0.55 37.92
CA SER A 69 5.14 -0.14 37.47
C SER A 69 6.16 -0.13 38.59
N THR A 70 7.43 -0.35 38.25
CA THR A 70 8.54 -0.32 39.21
C THR A 70 9.04 1.10 39.45
N ASP A 71 9.81 1.29 40.52
CA ASP A 71 10.41 2.59 40.84
C ASP A 71 11.49 3.09 39.86
N ALA A 72 11.90 2.26 38.90
CA ALA A 72 12.93 2.61 37.91
C ALA A 72 12.43 3.67 36.91
N HIS A 73 11.12 3.68 36.62
CA HIS A 73 10.53 4.56 35.61
C HIS A 73 9.42 5.42 36.19
N LYS A 74 9.03 6.43 35.42
CA LYS A 74 7.88 7.28 35.65
C LYS A 74 6.99 7.22 34.40
N ILE A 75 5.70 7.05 34.61
CA ILE A 75 4.68 7.15 33.55
C ILE A 75 3.99 8.50 33.67
N SER A 76 3.81 9.18 32.55
CA SER A 76 2.97 10.38 32.43
C SER A 76 1.96 10.15 31.31
N ILE A 77 0.71 10.56 31.51
CA ILE A 77 -0.40 10.29 30.60
C ILE A 77 -1.04 11.63 30.24
N ASP A 78 -1.28 11.87 28.95
CA ASP A 78 -2.07 13.00 28.46
C ASP A 78 -3.15 12.54 27.47
N VAL A 79 -4.29 13.24 27.47
CA VAL A 79 -5.36 13.06 26.48
C VAL A 79 -5.45 14.33 25.66
N GLN A 80 -4.69 14.34 24.57
CA GLN A 80 -4.58 15.49 23.70
C GLN A 80 -5.82 15.58 22.80
N ARG A 81 -6.35 16.79 22.60
CA ARG A 81 -7.43 17.06 21.63
C ARG A 81 -7.10 18.18 20.65
N PRO A 82 -6.23 17.93 19.66
CA PRO A 82 -5.77 18.98 18.77
C PRO A 82 -6.86 19.43 17.79
N THR A 83 -6.77 20.69 17.37
CA THR A 83 -7.50 21.26 16.23
C THR A 83 -6.47 21.82 15.26
N GLY A 84 -6.61 21.54 13.97
CA GLY A 84 -5.63 21.96 12.99
C GLY A 84 -6.01 21.57 11.57
N SER A 85 -5.13 21.90 10.64
CA SER A 85 -5.31 21.57 9.23
C SER A 85 -3.98 21.53 8.51
N PHE A 86 -3.90 20.75 7.45
CA PHE A 86 -2.72 20.61 6.60
C PHE A 86 -3.13 20.22 5.18
N SER A 87 -2.25 20.50 4.21
CA SER A 87 -2.43 20.09 2.83
C SER A 87 -1.49 18.95 2.50
N ILE A 88 -1.96 18.00 1.71
CA ILE A 88 -1.20 16.81 1.34
C ILE A 88 -1.40 16.50 -0.15
N ASP A 89 -0.30 16.22 -0.84
CA ASP A 89 -0.33 15.66 -2.19
C ASP A 89 -0.52 14.14 -2.07
N PHE A 90 -1.77 13.73 -1.81
CA PHE A 90 -2.24 12.35 -1.74
C PHE A 90 -3.63 12.30 -2.38
N LEU A 91 -3.94 11.22 -3.12
CA LEU A 91 -5.21 11.05 -3.87
C LEU A 91 -5.56 12.27 -4.74
N GLY A 92 -4.54 12.89 -5.33
CA GLY A 92 -4.69 14.02 -6.22
C GLY A 92 -4.71 15.40 -5.56
N GLY A 93 -4.38 15.49 -4.28
CA GLY A 93 -4.19 16.76 -3.57
C GLY A 93 -5.45 17.25 -2.89
N PHE A 94 -5.39 17.44 -1.57
CA PHE A 94 -6.48 18.05 -0.81
C PHE A 94 -5.98 18.66 0.50
N THR A 95 -6.89 19.40 1.16
CA THR A 95 -6.67 19.96 2.50
C THR A 95 -7.45 19.16 3.53
N SER A 96 -6.77 18.70 4.57
CA SER A 96 -7.38 18.04 5.72
C SER A 96 -7.58 19.06 6.83
N TYR A 97 -8.75 19.07 7.45
CA TYR A 97 -9.09 19.88 8.62
C TYR A 97 -9.70 18.98 9.69
N TYR A 98 -9.24 19.13 10.93
CA TYR A 98 -9.76 18.38 12.06
C TYR A 98 -9.96 19.30 13.27
N ALA A 99 -11.04 19.04 14.03
CA ALA A 99 -11.35 19.78 15.24
C ALA A 99 -11.54 18.85 16.44
N ASN A 100 -10.70 19.05 17.47
CA ASN A 100 -10.84 18.41 18.78
C ASN A 100 -10.96 16.86 18.70
N ILE A 101 -10.20 16.25 17.78
CA ILE A 101 -10.03 14.79 17.66
C ILE A 101 -9.20 14.27 18.84
N THR A 102 -9.33 13.01 19.25
CA THR A 102 -8.70 12.54 20.50
C THR A 102 -7.46 11.68 20.25
N ASN A 103 -6.37 11.99 20.97
CA ASN A 103 -5.20 11.12 21.14
C ASN A 103 -5.06 10.69 22.59
N VAL A 104 -4.50 9.49 22.82
CA VAL A 104 -4.00 9.08 24.15
C VAL A 104 -2.48 8.96 24.06
N VAL A 105 -1.78 9.79 24.82
CA VAL A 105 -0.31 9.90 24.80
C VAL A 105 0.24 9.40 26.13
N VAL A 106 1.19 8.46 26.09
CA VAL A 106 1.85 7.93 27.29
C VAL A 106 3.35 8.11 27.17
N LYS A 107 3.97 8.78 28.13
CA LYS A 107 5.42 8.92 28.23
C LYS A 107 5.94 8.02 29.35
N LEU A 108 6.77 7.04 29.00
CA LEU A 108 7.56 6.24 29.93
C LEU A 108 8.99 6.76 29.93
N GLU A 109 9.47 7.27 31.05
CA GLU A 109 10.83 7.81 31.17
C GLU A 109 11.55 7.28 32.41
N PRO A 110 12.90 7.27 32.45
CA PRO A 110 13.62 7.03 33.70
C PRO A 110 13.17 8.02 34.77
N ARG A 111 13.18 7.61 36.04
CA ARG A 111 12.70 8.46 37.14
C ARG A 111 13.51 9.76 37.30
N SER A 112 14.76 9.79 36.83
CA SER A 112 15.59 11.00 36.74
C SER A 112 15.18 11.99 35.62
N GLY A 113 14.22 11.62 34.78
CA GLY A 113 13.83 12.34 33.56
C GLY A 113 14.73 12.00 32.37
N ALA A 114 14.21 12.24 31.15
CA ALA A 114 14.95 12.10 29.90
C ALA A 114 14.77 13.31 28.97
N GLU A 115 15.86 13.70 28.29
CA GLU A 115 15.88 14.81 27.33
C GLU A 115 15.34 14.40 25.95
N HIS A 116 15.58 13.16 25.54
CA HIS A 116 15.21 12.64 24.22
C HIS A 116 14.23 11.48 24.35
N ALA A 117 13.47 11.26 23.29
CA ALA A 117 12.49 10.18 23.21
C ALA A 117 12.54 9.44 21.86
N VAL A 118 12.16 8.17 21.90
CA VAL A 118 11.68 7.43 20.73
C VAL A 118 10.15 7.35 20.78
N LEU A 119 9.50 7.57 19.64
CA LEU A 119 8.05 7.43 19.50
C LEU A 119 7.69 6.03 19.00
N SER A 120 6.68 5.40 19.60
CA SER A 120 5.95 4.25 19.08
C SER A 120 4.53 4.70 18.78
N ASN A 121 4.08 4.53 17.54
CA ASN A 121 2.75 4.95 17.07
C ASN A 121 1.92 3.73 16.64
N CYS A 122 0.64 3.73 17.02
CA CYS A 122 -0.44 2.90 16.47
C CYS A 122 -1.70 3.77 16.38
N HIS A 123 -2.71 3.34 15.65
CA HIS A 123 -4.00 4.01 15.65
C HIS A 123 -5.14 3.10 16.16
N PHE A 124 -6.05 3.67 16.96
CA PHE A 124 -7.15 2.92 17.58
C PHE A 124 -8.49 3.14 16.89
N ASP A 125 -8.59 4.14 16.02
CA ASP A 125 -9.76 4.34 15.17
C ASP A 125 -9.86 3.25 14.10
N SER A 126 -11.00 3.19 13.41
CA SER A 126 -11.21 2.27 12.30
C SER A 126 -12.08 2.91 11.21
N VAL A 127 -11.91 2.46 9.96
CA VAL A 127 -12.86 2.78 8.88
C VAL A 127 -14.31 2.49 9.32
N PRO A 128 -15.30 3.31 8.89
CA PRO A 128 -16.71 3.01 9.10
C PRO A 128 -17.11 1.59 8.71
N ASN A 129 -17.92 0.95 9.57
CA ASN A 129 -18.47 -0.40 9.38
C ASN A 129 -17.44 -1.55 9.39
N THR A 130 -16.22 -1.32 9.89
CA THR A 130 -15.21 -2.38 10.08
C THR A 130 -14.87 -2.54 11.57
N PRO A 131 -14.59 -3.75 12.06
CA PRO A 131 -14.10 -3.93 13.43
C PRO A 131 -12.66 -3.43 13.64
N GLY A 132 -11.85 -3.30 12.57
CA GLY A 132 -10.48 -2.78 12.62
C GLY A 132 -9.56 -3.58 13.55
N ALA A 133 -9.62 -4.92 13.49
CA ALA A 133 -8.83 -5.75 14.38
C ALA A 133 -7.35 -5.74 14.01
N SER A 134 -7.05 -5.95 12.72
CA SER A 134 -5.68 -5.82 12.23
C SER A 134 -5.32 -4.37 11.94
N ASP A 135 -6.31 -3.54 11.65
CA ASP A 135 -6.15 -2.13 11.27
C ASP A 135 -6.88 -1.21 12.28
N ASP A 136 -6.25 -0.77 13.37
CA ASP A 136 -4.91 -1.15 13.86
C ASP A 136 -4.94 -1.54 15.36
N ALA A 137 -6.06 -2.12 15.79
CA ALA A 137 -6.25 -2.52 17.19
C ALA A 137 -5.17 -3.50 17.69
N VAL A 138 -4.63 -4.36 16.80
CA VAL A 138 -3.55 -5.30 17.14
C VAL A 138 -2.25 -4.59 17.53
N SER A 139 -1.87 -3.50 16.85
CA SER A 139 -0.65 -2.77 17.18
C SER A 139 -0.83 -1.99 18.48
N CYS A 140 -2.03 -1.46 18.74
CA CYS A 140 -2.33 -0.86 20.02
C CYS A 140 -2.32 -1.88 21.17
N ALA A 141 -2.80 -3.10 20.93
CA ALA A 141 -2.66 -4.20 21.88
C ALA A 141 -1.19 -4.60 22.14
N VAL A 142 -0.37 -4.65 21.09
CA VAL A 142 1.08 -4.88 21.20
C VAL A 142 1.75 -3.76 21.99
N MET A 143 1.43 -2.50 21.71
CA MET A 143 1.99 -1.34 22.40
C MET A 143 1.63 -1.30 23.90
N LEU A 144 0.39 -1.63 24.26
CA LEU A 144 -0.02 -1.76 25.67
C LEU A 144 0.80 -2.82 26.41
N GLU A 145 1.04 -3.97 25.78
CA GLU A 145 1.83 -5.04 26.38
C GLU A 145 3.33 -4.70 26.44
N ILE A 146 3.86 -3.94 25.48
CA ILE A 146 5.22 -3.40 25.52
C ILE A 146 5.36 -2.39 26.67
N LEU A 147 4.42 -1.45 26.82
CA LEU A 147 4.39 -0.50 27.93
C LEU A 147 4.34 -1.23 29.28
N ASN A 148 3.48 -2.24 29.41
CA ASN A 148 3.41 -3.13 30.58
C ASN A 148 4.77 -3.78 30.87
N THR A 149 5.42 -4.35 29.85
CA THR A 149 6.71 -5.03 29.98
C THR A 149 7.84 -4.08 30.37
N LEU A 150 7.93 -2.90 29.74
CA LEU A 150 8.98 -1.91 30.01
C LEU A 150 8.82 -1.27 31.39
N SER A 151 7.60 -0.93 31.80
CA SER A 151 7.33 -0.32 33.11
C SER A 151 7.69 -1.21 34.31
N LYS A 152 7.67 -2.54 34.10
CA LYS A 152 8.04 -3.56 35.09
C LYS A 152 9.52 -3.95 35.05
N SER A 153 10.30 -3.36 34.14
CA SER A 153 11.74 -3.61 34.03
C SER A 153 12.49 -2.91 35.16
N SER A 154 13.41 -3.62 35.81
CA SER A 154 14.36 -3.00 36.76
C SER A 154 15.50 -2.26 36.04
N GLU A 155 15.67 -2.48 34.74
CA GLU A 155 16.66 -1.78 33.93
C GLU A 155 16.10 -0.41 33.51
N SER A 156 16.72 0.65 34.04
CA SER A 156 16.35 2.03 33.69
C SER A 156 16.69 2.30 32.22
N LEU A 157 15.76 2.96 31.52
CA LEU A 157 16.01 3.49 30.17
C LEU A 157 16.94 4.71 30.25
N GLN A 158 17.57 5.07 29.12
CA GLN A 158 18.36 6.32 29.02
C GLN A 158 17.55 7.45 28.38
N HIS A 159 16.66 7.09 27.46
CA HIS A 159 15.75 7.97 26.76
C HIS A 159 14.30 7.55 27.04
N ALA A 160 13.36 8.50 26.91
CA ALA A 160 11.95 8.19 27.07
C ALA A 160 11.43 7.35 25.89
N VAL A 161 10.37 6.59 26.13
CA VAL A 161 9.52 6.02 25.09
C VAL A 161 8.17 6.72 25.17
N ILE A 162 7.76 7.36 24.07
CA ILE A 162 6.42 7.93 23.94
C ILE A 162 5.58 6.93 23.15
N PHE A 163 4.48 6.49 23.74
CA PHE A 163 3.46 5.68 23.07
C PHE A 163 2.32 6.60 22.67
N LEU A 164 2.10 6.75 21.36
CA LEU A 164 0.95 7.46 20.81
C LEU A 164 -0.09 6.46 20.34
N PHE A 165 -1.25 6.50 20.97
CA PHE A 165 -2.47 5.87 20.47
C PHE A 165 -3.24 6.96 19.71
N ASN A 166 -3.09 6.98 18.40
CA ASN A 166 -3.71 7.91 17.45
C ASN A 166 -5.20 7.57 17.29
N GLY A 167 -6.10 8.57 17.36
CA GLY A 167 -7.55 8.35 17.23
C GLY A 167 -8.18 8.85 15.93
N ALA A 168 -7.40 9.18 14.91
CA ALA A 168 -7.89 9.63 13.59
C ALA A 168 -6.85 9.44 12.47
N GLU A 169 -6.29 8.23 12.33
CA GLU A 169 -5.46 7.86 11.17
C GLU A 169 -6.33 7.70 9.92
N GLU A 170 -7.48 7.01 10.05
CA GLU A 170 -8.33 6.59 8.93
C GLU A 170 -9.04 7.80 8.27
N ASN A 171 -8.99 8.94 8.95
CA ASN A 171 -9.33 10.24 8.40
C ASN A 171 -8.15 10.93 7.71
N ILE A 172 -7.23 10.14 7.17
CA ILE A 172 -5.98 10.57 6.56
C ILE A 172 -5.13 11.37 7.55
N LEU A 173 -4.56 10.64 8.51
CA LEU A 173 -3.38 11.02 9.30
C LEU A 173 -3.57 12.27 10.19
N GLN A 174 -4.81 12.55 10.61
CA GLN A 174 -5.14 13.82 11.26
C GLN A 174 -4.58 13.92 12.67
N ALA A 175 -4.70 12.86 13.47
CA ALA A 175 -4.31 12.93 14.87
C ALA A 175 -2.79 12.82 15.08
N SER A 176 -2.07 12.10 14.22
CA SER A 176 -0.61 12.15 14.19
C SER A 176 -0.10 13.54 13.84
N HIS A 177 -0.77 14.25 12.92
CA HIS A 177 -0.41 15.64 12.59
C HIS A 177 -0.65 16.54 13.81
N GLY A 178 -1.80 16.41 14.46
CA GLY A 178 -2.10 17.14 15.68
C GLY A 178 -1.10 16.88 16.80
N PHE A 179 -0.62 15.63 16.94
CA PHE A 179 0.40 15.28 17.92
C PHE A 179 1.76 15.92 17.58
N ILE A 180 2.31 15.65 16.41
CA ILE A 180 3.70 16.04 16.08
C ILE A 180 3.88 17.56 16.01
N THR A 181 2.83 18.30 15.64
CA THR A 181 2.90 19.76 15.48
C THR A 181 2.55 20.54 16.75
N GLN A 182 1.78 19.97 17.68
CA GLN A 182 1.21 20.73 18.81
C GLN A 182 1.61 20.20 20.20
N HIS A 183 1.90 18.91 20.33
CA HIS A 183 2.16 18.30 21.65
C HIS A 183 3.53 18.70 22.21
N GLU A 184 3.62 19.05 23.50
CA GLU A 184 4.88 19.49 24.11
C GLU A 184 6.01 18.45 24.02
N TRP A 185 5.67 17.17 24.23
CA TRP A 185 6.64 16.07 24.17
C TRP A 185 7.17 15.78 22.75
N ALA A 186 6.50 16.25 21.69
CA ALA A 186 6.90 16.00 20.31
C ALA A 186 8.34 16.49 20.02
N LYS A 187 8.76 17.60 20.64
CA LYS A 187 10.09 18.22 20.46
C LYS A 187 11.26 17.33 20.94
N SER A 188 10.98 16.41 21.86
CA SER A 188 11.99 15.48 22.39
C SER A 188 12.27 14.28 21.48
N ILE A 189 11.40 14.04 20.50
CA ILE A 189 11.47 12.85 19.65
C ILE A 189 12.69 12.96 18.71
N ARG A 190 13.44 11.86 18.61
CA ARG A 190 14.62 11.74 17.73
C ARG A 190 14.52 10.61 16.71
N ALA A 191 13.62 9.66 16.94
CA ALA A 191 13.24 8.62 16.00
C ALA A 191 11.83 8.11 16.32
N PHE A 192 11.17 7.47 15.35
CA PHE A 192 9.88 6.80 15.59
C PHE A 192 9.80 5.40 14.98
N ILE A 193 8.89 4.60 15.50
CA ILE A 193 8.40 3.34 14.94
C ILE A 193 6.90 3.50 14.71
N ASN A 194 6.47 3.34 13.46
CA ASN A 194 5.07 3.33 13.07
C ASN A 194 4.62 1.89 12.84
N LEU A 195 3.44 1.54 13.34
CA LEU A 195 2.85 0.21 13.25
C LEU A 195 1.54 0.32 12.48
N GLU A 196 1.36 -0.56 11.49
CA GLU A 196 0.27 -0.48 10.52
C GLU A 196 -0.20 -1.87 10.06
N ALA A 197 -1.25 -1.88 9.26
CA ALA A 197 -1.64 -3.05 8.50
C ALA A 197 -2.10 -2.71 7.07
N ALA A 198 -1.93 -3.66 6.16
CA ALA A 198 -2.56 -3.70 4.83
C ALA A 198 -3.18 -5.08 4.55
N GLY A 199 -3.17 -5.95 5.56
CA GLY A 199 -3.63 -7.33 5.61
C GLY A 199 -3.76 -7.78 7.06
N VAL A 200 -3.94 -9.08 7.30
CA VAL A 200 -4.30 -9.63 8.62
C VAL A 200 -3.21 -10.55 9.14
N GLY A 201 -2.34 -9.96 9.95
CA GLY A 201 -1.21 -10.65 10.59
C GLY A 201 -0.13 -11.10 9.61
N GLY A 202 0.40 -12.31 9.85
CA GLY A 202 1.60 -12.78 9.17
C GLY A 202 2.87 -12.23 9.81
N LYS A 203 3.87 -11.93 8.99
CA LYS A 203 5.08 -11.19 9.39
C LYS A 203 4.89 -9.70 9.12
N GLU A 204 5.19 -8.88 10.11
CA GLU A 204 5.27 -7.43 9.96
C GLU A 204 6.47 -7.06 9.08
N LEU A 205 6.19 -6.47 7.91
CA LEU A 205 7.19 -6.09 6.92
C LEU A 205 7.65 -4.67 7.21
N VAL A 206 8.95 -4.44 7.40
CA VAL A 206 9.52 -3.09 7.28
C VAL A 206 9.51 -2.69 5.80
N PHE A 207 8.64 -1.73 5.47
CA PHE A 207 8.45 -1.26 4.11
C PHE A 207 8.79 0.22 3.92
N GLN A 208 8.99 1.01 4.98
CA GLN A 208 9.57 2.35 4.85
C GLN A 208 10.60 2.64 5.95
N THR A 209 11.65 3.37 5.58
CA THR A 209 12.71 3.79 6.49
C THR A 209 13.20 5.19 6.09
N GLY A 210 13.68 5.95 7.06
CA GLY A 210 14.34 7.24 6.82
C GLY A 210 13.51 8.43 7.29
N PRO A 211 13.75 9.63 6.73
CA PRO A 211 14.65 9.92 5.60
C PRO A 211 16.13 9.89 6.01
N GLU A 212 17.01 9.39 5.13
CA GLU A 212 18.49 9.47 5.22
C GLU A 212 19.16 8.98 6.51
N ASN A 213 18.50 8.10 7.29
CA ASN A 213 18.97 7.60 8.57
C ASN A 213 19.24 6.08 8.51
N PRO A 214 20.35 5.65 7.88
CA PRO A 214 20.64 4.23 7.66
C PRO A 214 20.91 3.47 8.97
N TRP A 215 21.23 4.20 10.04
CA TRP A 215 21.44 3.64 11.37
C TRP A 215 20.17 3.05 11.97
N LEU A 216 18.97 3.54 11.61
CA LEU A 216 17.69 2.99 12.09
C LEU A 216 17.46 1.59 11.55
N VAL A 217 17.76 1.38 10.27
CA VAL A 217 17.70 0.05 9.66
C VAL A 217 18.71 -0.88 10.31
N GLN A 218 19.92 -0.40 10.60
CA GLN A 218 20.90 -1.19 11.35
C GLN A 218 20.42 -1.51 12.77
N ALA A 219 19.79 -0.55 13.46
CA ALA A 219 19.20 -0.77 14.78
C ALA A 219 18.13 -1.86 14.72
N TYR A 220 17.24 -1.83 13.72
CA TYR A 220 16.26 -2.88 13.50
C TYR A 220 16.90 -4.24 13.23
N VAL A 221 17.86 -4.32 12.30
CA VAL A 221 18.53 -5.58 11.94
C VAL A 221 19.29 -6.19 13.13
N VAL A 222 19.87 -5.36 14.00
CA VAL A 222 20.62 -5.83 15.17
C VAL A 222 19.70 -6.21 16.32
N ALA A 223 18.62 -5.46 16.55
CA ALA A 223 17.78 -5.60 17.74
C ALA A 223 16.58 -6.53 17.53
N ALA A 224 15.95 -6.52 16.35
CA ALA A 224 14.78 -7.35 16.08
C ALA A 224 15.14 -8.84 16.19
N LYS A 225 14.35 -9.60 16.96
CA LYS A 225 14.54 -11.05 17.14
C LYS A 225 14.23 -11.85 15.87
N HIS A 226 13.35 -11.31 15.05
CA HIS A 226 12.77 -11.93 13.87
C HIS A 226 12.65 -10.92 12.73
N PRO A 227 13.76 -10.33 12.24
CA PRO A 227 13.70 -9.22 11.30
C PRO A 227 13.03 -9.62 9.98
N PHE A 228 12.22 -8.73 9.41
CA PHE A 228 11.64 -8.89 8.07
C PHE A 228 11.50 -7.52 7.39
N ALA A 229 12.27 -7.30 6.31
CA ALA A 229 12.40 -5.98 5.70
C ALA A 229 12.66 -6.07 4.19
N SER A 230 12.16 -5.11 3.42
CA SER A 230 12.34 -5.09 1.97
C SER A 230 12.50 -3.67 1.40
N VAL A 231 13.69 -3.35 0.89
CA VAL A 231 13.89 -2.09 0.15
C VAL A 231 13.09 -2.02 -1.15
N VAL A 232 12.71 -3.17 -1.73
CA VAL A 232 11.82 -3.21 -2.90
C VAL A 232 10.42 -2.72 -2.52
N ALA A 233 9.92 -3.14 -1.34
CA ALA A 233 8.64 -2.66 -0.84
C ALA A 233 8.70 -1.14 -0.60
N GLN A 234 9.82 -0.65 -0.05
CA GLN A 234 10.06 0.79 0.12
C GLN A 234 10.01 1.57 -1.18
N GLU A 235 10.75 1.16 -2.19
CA GLU A 235 10.76 1.88 -3.47
C GLU A 235 9.40 1.81 -4.18
N ILE A 236 8.68 0.69 -4.07
CA ILE A 236 7.32 0.57 -4.63
C ILE A 236 6.35 1.49 -3.89
N PHE A 237 6.35 1.50 -2.56
CA PHE A 237 5.45 2.34 -1.78
C PHE A 237 5.74 3.83 -2.02
N GLN A 238 7.03 4.22 -1.97
CA GLN A 238 7.47 5.60 -2.23
C GLN A 238 7.24 6.06 -3.69
N SER A 239 7.02 5.15 -4.63
CA SER A 239 6.69 5.51 -6.02
C SER A 239 5.27 6.07 -6.19
N GLY A 240 4.39 5.92 -5.19
CA GLY A 240 2.99 6.35 -5.25
C GLY A 240 2.08 5.44 -6.08
N ILE A 241 2.57 4.29 -6.56
CA ILE A 241 1.74 3.33 -7.33
C ILE A 241 0.70 2.62 -6.45
N ILE A 242 0.97 2.51 -5.14
CA ILE A 242 0.02 2.03 -4.16
C ILE A 242 -0.72 3.27 -3.63
N PRO A 243 -2.05 3.37 -3.79
CA PRO A 243 -2.82 4.50 -3.31
C PRO A 243 -3.07 4.39 -1.80
N ALA A 244 -2.00 4.36 -1.01
CA ALA A 244 -2.00 4.29 0.44
C ALA A 244 -0.94 5.24 1.00
N ASP A 245 -1.15 5.71 2.22
CA ASP A 245 -0.23 6.52 3.00
C ASP A 245 -0.37 6.09 4.47
N THR A 246 0.54 6.53 5.33
CA THR A 246 0.56 6.16 6.77
C THR A 246 1.05 7.34 7.60
N ASP A 247 0.88 7.25 8.92
CA ASP A 247 1.37 8.26 9.86
C ASP A 247 2.89 8.52 9.73
N PHE A 248 3.65 7.58 9.16
CA PHE A 248 5.07 7.78 8.81
C PHE A 248 5.29 9.07 8.02
N ARG A 249 4.41 9.37 7.04
CA ARG A 249 4.54 10.58 6.24
C ARG A 249 4.41 11.84 7.08
N ILE A 250 3.52 11.85 8.05
CA ILE A 250 3.31 13.00 8.91
C ILE A 250 4.54 13.30 9.75
N TYR A 251 5.11 12.27 10.38
CA TYR A 251 6.33 12.43 11.17
C TYR A 251 7.53 12.85 10.32
N ARG A 252 7.61 12.35 9.08
CA ARG A 252 8.64 12.75 8.11
C ARG A 252 8.47 14.21 7.66
N ASP A 253 7.30 14.57 7.16
CA ASP A 253 7.08 15.83 6.42
C ASP A 253 6.82 17.01 7.37
N PHE A 254 6.10 16.79 8.47
CA PHE A 254 5.74 17.84 9.44
C PHE A 254 6.59 17.80 10.72
N GLY A 255 7.09 16.62 11.09
CA GLY A 255 7.99 16.46 12.24
C GLY A 255 9.48 16.55 11.93
N ASN A 256 9.89 16.30 10.68
CA ASN A 256 11.29 16.09 10.28
C ASN A 256 12.00 15.05 11.18
N VAL A 257 11.25 14.03 11.62
CA VAL A 257 11.74 12.94 12.44
C VAL A 257 11.97 11.73 11.53
N PRO A 258 13.09 11.00 11.65
CA PRO A 258 13.27 9.76 10.93
C PRO A 258 12.63 8.57 11.65
N GLY A 259 12.16 7.57 10.91
CA GLY A 259 11.53 6.41 11.51
C GLY A 259 11.60 5.14 10.67
N ILE A 260 10.87 4.14 11.17
CA ILE A 260 10.65 2.84 10.54
C ILE A 260 9.14 2.61 10.50
N ASP A 261 8.63 2.20 9.34
CA ASP A 261 7.24 1.81 9.17
C ASP A 261 7.11 0.30 8.95
N LEU A 262 6.22 -0.33 9.72
CA LEU A 262 6.00 -1.78 9.72
C LEU A 262 4.53 -2.09 9.49
N ALA A 263 4.24 -2.96 8.53
CA ALA A 263 2.86 -3.38 8.26
C ALA A 263 2.69 -4.89 8.20
N PHE A 264 1.58 -5.39 8.73
CA PHE A 264 1.06 -6.70 8.37
C PHE A 264 0.51 -6.69 6.94
N ILE A 265 0.94 -7.60 6.08
CA ILE A 265 0.56 -7.59 4.64
C ILE A 265 -0.12 -8.87 4.14
N GLU A 266 -0.12 -9.94 4.94
CA GLU A 266 -0.71 -11.22 4.51
C GLU A 266 -2.23 -11.13 4.44
N ASN A 267 -2.86 -11.80 3.48
CA ASN A 267 -4.32 -11.84 3.35
C ASN A 267 -5.01 -10.46 3.32
N GLY A 268 -4.51 -9.52 2.50
CA GLY A 268 -5.11 -8.19 2.29
C GLY A 268 -6.56 -8.16 1.79
N TYR A 269 -7.19 -9.31 1.52
CA TYR A 269 -8.55 -9.41 1.01
C TYR A 269 -9.60 -8.89 1.99
N ILE A 270 -9.35 -9.05 3.30
CA ILE A 270 -10.29 -8.71 4.38
C ILE A 270 -10.02 -7.36 5.05
N TYR A 271 -8.88 -6.73 4.72
CA TYR A 271 -8.57 -5.37 5.15
C TYR A 271 -9.66 -4.38 4.72
N HIS A 272 -10.03 -3.47 5.64
CA HIS A 272 -11.16 -2.54 5.51
C HIS A 272 -12.50 -3.23 5.20
N THR A 273 -12.79 -4.36 5.86
CA THR A 273 -14.07 -5.06 5.74
C THR A 273 -14.57 -5.56 7.10
N GLU A 274 -15.81 -6.04 7.14
CA GLU A 274 -16.38 -6.70 8.32
C GLU A 274 -15.61 -7.94 8.78
N TYR A 275 -14.81 -8.54 7.88
CA TYR A 275 -14.02 -9.74 8.17
C TYR A 275 -12.67 -9.44 8.85
N ASP A 276 -12.31 -8.18 9.05
CA ASP A 276 -11.14 -7.79 9.83
C ASP A 276 -11.43 -7.94 11.34
N THR A 277 -11.51 -9.19 11.80
CA THR A 277 -11.87 -9.60 13.16
C THR A 277 -10.68 -10.20 13.90
N SER A 278 -10.67 -10.08 15.24
CA SER A 278 -9.51 -10.47 16.06
C SER A 278 -9.16 -11.96 15.99
N ASP A 279 -10.13 -12.83 15.72
CA ASP A 279 -9.93 -14.27 15.57
C ASP A 279 -9.09 -14.65 14.35
N ARG A 280 -8.99 -13.75 13.35
CA ARG A 280 -8.18 -13.95 12.14
C ARG A 280 -6.69 -13.70 12.36
N ILE A 281 -6.34 -12.99 13.42
CA ILE A 281 -4.96 -12.66 13.74
C ILE A 281 -4.35 -13.81 14.53
N LEU A 282 -3.28 -14.39 13.98
CA LEU A 282 -2.57 -15.48 14.65
C LEU A 282 -1.83 -14.95 15.89
N THR A 283 -1.94 -15.66 17.01
CA THR A 283 -1.20 -15.32 18.24
C THR A 283 0.31 -15.29 18.01
N ASP A 284 0.82 -16.13 17.12
CA ASP A 284 2.24 -16.14 16.72
C ASP A 284 2.66 -14.86 15.99
N SER A 285 1.76 -14.24 15.21
CA SER A 285 2.01 -12.92 14.60
C SER A 285 2.11 -11.83 15.66
N ILE A 286 1.23 -11.86 16.65
CA ILE A 286 1.26 -10.93 17.80
C ILE A 286 2.56 -11.10 18.59
N GLN A 287 2.96 -12.34 18.88
CA GLN A 287 4.20 -12.63 19.60
C GLN A 287 5.42 -12.14 18.83
N ARG A 288 5.49 -12.44 17.53
CA ARG A 288 6.60 -12.03 16.66
C ARG A 288 6.75 -10.51 16.59
N ALA A 289 5.65 -9.80 16.33
CA ALA A 289 5.64 -8.35 16.26
C ALA A 289 6.05 -7.73 17.60
N GLY A 290 5.45 -8.19 18.71
CA GLY A 290 5.80 -7.72 20.04
C GLY A 290 7.25 -7.97 20.42
N ASP A 291 7.80 -9.14 20.08
CA ASP A 291 9.20 -9.48 20.31
C ASP A 291 10.16 -8.55 19.55
N ASN A 292 9.84 -8.23 18.30
CA ASN A 292 10.62 -7.31 17.48
C ASN A 292 10.52 -5.87 17.98
N ILE A 293 9.31 -5.35 18.15
CA ILE A 293 9.08 -3.95 18.52
C ILE A 293 9.64 -3.68 19.93
N LEU A 294 9.42 -4.60 20.89
CA LEU A 294 10.01 -4.48 22.23
C LEU A 294 11.54 -4.40 22.17
N ALA A 295 12.18 -5.28 21.41
CA ALA A 295 13.64 -5.32 21.33
C ALA A 295 14.21 -4.07 20.65
N VAL A 296 13.57 -3.59 19.57
CA VAL A 296 13.98 -2.37 18.86
C VAL A 296 13.76 -1.13 19.73
N LEU A 297 12.61 -0.98 20.39
CA LEU A 297 12.36 0.14 21.29
C LEU A 297 13.34 0.16 22.47
N LYS A 298 13.61 -1.00 23.08
CA LYS A 298 14.65 -1.11 24.13
C LYS A 298 16.00 -0.62 23.61
N TYR A 299 16.43 -1.14 22.46
CA TYR A 299 17.71 -0.76 21.85
C TYR A 299 17.79 0.74 21.57
N LEU A 300 16.75 1.35 20.99
CA LEU A 300 16.70 2.78 20.70
C LEU A 300 16.72 3.62 21.99
N ALA A 301 15.91 3.24 22.99
CA ALA A 301 15.78 3.95 24.24
C ALA A 301 17.01 3.84 25.17
N THR A 302 17.95 2.95 24.87
CA THR A 302 19.23 2.81 25.60
C THR A 302 20.46 3.17 24.76
N SER A 303 20.27 3.68 23.54
CA SER A 303 21.38 3.93 22.60
C SER A 303 21.75 5.40 22.54
N GLU A 304 23.03 5.71 22.73
CA GLU A 304 23.59 7.04 22.50
C GLU A 304 23.38 7.55 21.07
N LYS A 305 23.17 6.65 20.09
CA LYS A 305 22.89 7.04 18.70
C LYS A 305 21.57 7.78 18.58
N LEU A 306 20.60 7.52 19.46
CA LEU A 306 19.32 8.23 19.45
C LEU A 306 19.54 9.71 19.79
N ALA A 307 20.35 10.01 20.81
CA ALA A 307 20.70 11.38 21.18
C ALA A 307 21.41 12.14 20.06
N LYS A 308 22.30 11.45 19.34
CA LYS A 308 23.11 12.00 18.24
C LYS A 308 22.55 11.66 16.85
N SER A 309 21.24 11.45 16.72
CA SER A 309 20.64 10.91 15.49
C SER A 309 21.02 11.69 14.22
N PHE A 310 21.13 13.01 14.32
CA PHE A 310 21.55 13.89 13.23
C PHE A 310 22.98 13.63 12.73
N GLU A 311 23.91 13.21 13.59
CA GLU A 311 25.28 12.87 13.19
C GLU A 311 25.33 11.59 12.34
N TYR A 312 24.30 10.74 12.45
CA TYR A 312 24.22 9.46 11.76
C TYR A 312 23.44 9.51 10.44
N ARG A 313 23.12 10.70 9.93
CA ARG A 313 22.43 10.93 8.66
C ARG A 313 23.35 10.67 7.45
N HIS A 314 23.62 9.40 7.15
CA HIS A 314 24.58 8.98 6.11
C HIS A 314 23.93 8.56 4.77
N GLY A 315 22.68 8.97 4.52
CA GLY A 315 21.97 8.73 3.27
C GLY A 315 21.24 7.38 3.23
N ASN A 316 20.99 6.87 2.03
CA ASN A 316 20.18 5.67 1.84
C ASN A 316 20.92 4.38 2.24
N VAL A 317 20.14 3.34 2.53
CA VAL A 317 20.61 2.00 2.91
C VAL A 317 19.95 0.96 2.01
N VAL A 318 20.74 -0.01 1.55
CA VAL A 318 20.21 -1.21 0.90
C VAL A 318 19.93 -2.22 1.99
N PHE A 319 18.69 -2.71 2.05
CA PHE A 319 18.30 -3.74 2.99
C PHE A 319 17.30 -4.72 2.39
N PHE A 320 17.46 -6.00 2.70
CA PHE A 320 16.56 -7.02 2.21
C PHE A 320 16.65 -8.29 3.06
N ASP A 321 15.51 -8.94 3.19
CA ASP A 321 15.37 -10.23 3.84
C ASP A 321 15.94 -11.38 2.98
N ILE A 322 16.62 -12.32 3.64
CA ILE A 322 17.11 -13.57 3.05
C ILE A 322 16.21 -14.72 3.52
N PHE A 323 15.12 -14.95 2.81
CA PHE A 323 14.21 -16.09 3.00
C PHE A 323 13.63 -16.20 4.42
N GLY A 324 13.34 -15.09 5.08
CA GLY A 324 12.81 -15.03 6.44
C GLY A 324 13.80 -15.47 7.51
N LEU A 325 15.09 -15.66 7.15
CA LEU A 325 16.12 -16.15 8.07
C LEU A 325 16.83 -14.99 8.77
N PHE A 326 17.26 -13.99 8.01
CA PHE A 326 17.92 -12.79 8.50
C PHE A 326 17.83 -11.67 7.45
N VAL A 327 18.02 -10.42 7.88
CA VAL A 327 18.07 -9.26 6.98
C VAL A 327 19.52 -8.83 6.78
N LEU A 328 19.90 -8.59 5.53
CA LEU A 328 21.17 -7.95 5.20
C LEU A 328 20.94 -6.45 5.04
N ALA A 329 21.79 -5.61 5.64
CA ALA A 329 21.74 -4.16 5.47
C ALA A 329 23.14 -3.56 5.33
N TYR A 330 23.33 -2.66 4.35
CA TYR A 330 24.58 -1.94 4.13
C TYR A 330 24.35 -0.57 3.47
N PRO A 331 25.24 0.42 3.67
CA PRO A 331 25.07 1.75 3.09
C PRO A 331 24.95 1.70 1.56
N ALA A 332 24.09 2.54 0.97
CA ALA A 332 23.87 2.55 -0.48
C ALA A 332 25.16 2.76 -1.28
N ARG A 333 26.11 3.55 -0.75
CA ARG A 333 27.44 3.77 -1.34
C ARG A 333 28.23 2.47 -1.53
N VAL A 334 28.18 1.56 -0.56
CA VAL A 334 28.82 0.24 -0.65
C VAL A 334 28.13 -0.59 -1.74
N GLY A 335 26.80 -0.55 -1.80
CA GLY A 335 26.02 -1.16 -2.87
C GLY A 335 26.41 -0.66 -4.25
N THR A 336 26.51 0.66 -4.43
CA THR A 336 26.96 1.30 -5.67
C THR A 336 28.33 0.79 -6.10
N ILE A 337 29.30 0.71 -5.18
CA ILE A 337 30.65 0.18 -5.48
C ILE A 337 30.56 -1.30 -5.90
N MET A 338 29.84 -2.14 -5.15
CA MET A 338 29.67 -3.56 -5.48
C MET A 338 29.02 -3.76 -6.85
N ASN A 339 28.01 -2.95 -7.17
CA ASN A 339 27.29 -2.99 -8.44
C ASN A 339 28.21 -2.63 -9.61
N TYR A 340 28.99 -1.53 -9.50
CA TYR A 340 29.92 -1.13 -10.55
C TYR A 340 31.07 -2.13 -10.71
N ILE A 341 31.61 -2.69 -9.62
CA ILE A 341 32.63 -3.76 -9.71
C ILE A 341 32.06 -4.97 -10.45
N THR A 342 30.86 -5.41 -10.09
CA THR A 342 30.19 -6.56 -10.72
C THR A 342 29.95 -6.30 -12.22
N ALA A 343 29.43 -5.13 -12.56
CA ALA A 343 29.22 -4.71 -13.95
C ALA A 343 30.54 -4.61 -14.73
N ALA A 344 31.61 -4.10 -14.11
CA ALA A 344 32.93 -4.00 -14.73
C ALA A 344 33.53 -5.39 -15.02
N ILE A 345 33.44 -6.34 -14.08
CA ILE A 345 33.91 -7.72 -14.29
C ILE A 345 33.14 -8.38 -15.44
N ALA A 346 31.81 -8.22 -15.47
CA ALA A 346 30.97 -8.72 -16.56
C ALA A 346 31.35 -8.08 -17.91
N PHE A 347 31.58 -6.76 -17.92
CA PHE A 347 32.05 -6.04 -19.10
C PHE A 347 33.40 -6.59 -19.58
N PHE A 348 34.42 -6.72 -18.72
CA PHE A 348 35.72 -7.28 -19.10
C PHE A 348 35.62 -8.72 -19.65
N TYR A 349 34.76 -9.55 -19.04
CA TYR A 349 34.48 -10.90 -19.56
C TYR A 349 33.91 -10.85 -20.99
N LEU A 350 32.93 -9.98 -21.24
CA LEU A 350 32.33 -9.80 -22.58
C LEU A 350 33.35 -9.22 -23.58
N SER A 351 34.12 -8.21 -23.16
CA SER A 351 35.16 -7.56 -23.98
C SER A 351 36.28 -8.50 -24.40
N LYS A 352 36.62 -9.51 -23.60
CA LYS A 352 37.63 -10.53 -23.95
C LYS A 352 37.31 -11.23 -25.28
N LYS A 353 36.03 -11.36 -25.64
CA LYS A 353 35.60 -11.96 -26.92
C LYS A 353 35.77 -11.00 -28.11
N VAL A 354 35.92 -9.70 -27.84
CA VAL A 354 36.17 -8.63 -28.82
C VAL A 354 37.67 -8.40 -29.04
N LEU A 355 38.53 -8.76 -28.08
CA LEU A 355 40.00 -8.70 -28.19
C LEU A 355 40.63 -9.76 -29.13
N GLN A 356 39.82 -10.50 -29.88
CA GLN A 356 40.26 -11.44 -30.92
C GLN A 356 40.63 -10.71 -32.23
N PRO A 357 41.30 -11.35 -33.21
CA PRO A 357 41.66 -10.71 -34.48
C PRO A 357 40.46 -10.00 -35.15
N LYS A 358 40.68 -8.79 -35.69
CA LYS A 358 39.64 -7.87 -36.24
C LYS A 358 38.45 -8.54 -36.95
N PRO A 359 38.62 -9.48 -37.91
CA PRO A 359 37.48 -10.08 -38.59
C PRO A 359 36.61 -10.97 -37.67
N ARG A 360 37.23 -11.68 -36.71
CA ARG A 360 36.50 -12.51 -35.72
C ARG A 360 35.81 -11.66 -34.67
N ALA A 361 36.44 -10.57 -34.24
CA ALA A 361 35.86 -9.61 -33.30
C ALA A 361 34.57 -8.97 -33.84
N VAL A 362 34.59 -8.46 -35.07
CA VAL A 362 33.41 -7.85 -35.72
C VAL A 362 32.27 -8.86 -35.88
N HIS A 363 32.60 -10.10 -36.26
CA HIS A 363 31.61 -11.16 -36.38
C HIS A 363 30.93 -11.48 -35.03
N ASN A 364 31.72 -11.70 -33.98
CA ASN A 364 31.21 -12.02 -32.65
C ASN A 364 30.38 -10.87 -32.07
N LEU A 365 30.81 -9.62 -32.24
CA LEU A 365 30.08 -8.45 -31.75
C LEU A 365 28.73 -8.31 -32.47
N LYS A 366 28.70 -8.48 -33.80
CA LYS A 366 27.43 -8.45 -34.56
C LYS A 366 26.47 -9.54 -34.09
N LYS A 367 26.96 -10.75 -33.82
CA LYS A 367 26.15 -11.87 -33.34
C LYS A 367 25.62 -11.64 -31.92
N LEU A 368 26.47 -11.15 -31.02
CA LEU A 368 26.06 -10.77 -29.66
C LEU A 368 24.97 -9.68 -29.69
N PHE A 369 25.16 -8.63 -30.49
CA PHE A 369 24.16 -7.57 -30.64
C PHE A 369 22.86 -8.09 -31.25
N THR A 370 22.94 -8.99 -32.23
CA THR A 370 21.74 -9.61 -32.82
C THR A 370 20.99 -10.45 -31.78
N ALA A 371 21.69 -11.22 -30.96
CA ALA A 371 21.07 -12.03 -29.89
C ALA A 371 20.48 -11.16 -28.77
N PHE A 372 21.17 -10.08 -28.40
CA PHE A 372 20.69 -9.06 -27.47
C PHE A 372 19.38 -8.43 -27.97
N SER A 373 19.40 -7.90 -29.19
CA SER A 373 18.22 -7.27 -29.80
C SER A 373 17.07 -8.26 -29.97
N LEU A 374 17.36 -9.51 -30.36
CA LEU A 374 16.33 -10.55 -30.45
C LEU A 374 15.72 -10.87 -29.08
N THR A 375 16.53 -10.91 -28.01
CA THR A 375 16.04 -11.18 -26.65
C THR A 375 15.12 -10.07 -26.17
N LEU A 376 15.52 -8.80 -26.37
CA LEU A 376 14.67 -7.64 -26.04
C LEU A 376 13.38 -7.61 -26.88
N THR A 377 13.46 -7.87 -28.18
CA THR A 377 12.28 -7.98 -29.04
C THR A 377 11.39 -9.13 -28.60
N SER A 378 11.94 -10.27 -28.19
CA SER A 378 11.17 -11.40 -27.65
C SER A 378 10.42 -11.01 -26.38
N TRP A 379 11.05 -10.26 -25.48
CA TRP A 379 10.41 -9.73 -24.27
C TRP A 379 9.27 -8.77 -24.63
N LEU A 380 9.52 -7.79 -25.50
CA LEU A 380 8.50 -6.85 -25.95
C LEU A 380 7.31 -7.56 -26.63
N CYS A 381 7.57 -8.49 -27.55
CA CYS A 381 6.53 -9.30 -28.20
C CYS A 381 5.74 -10.15 -27.20
N THR A 382 6.38 -10.60 -26.12
CA THR A 382 5.73 -11.36 -25.05
C THR A 382 4.83 -10.48 -24.21
N LEU A 383 5.31 -9.31 -23.80
CA LEU A 383 4.53 -8.32 -23.07
C LEU A 383 3.27 -7.93 -23.84
N VAL A 384 3.44 -7.52 -25.11
CA VAL A 384 2.31 -7.14 -25.96
C VAL A 384 1.32 -8.29 -26.13
N ALA A 385 1.80 -9.52 -26.37
CA ALA A 385 0.93 -10.69 -26.53
C ALA A 385 0.09 -10.97 -25.28
N VAL A 386 0.69 -10.93 -24.10
CA VAL A 386 -0.01 -11.23 -22.84
C VAL A 386 -0.92 -10.08 -22.43
N LEU A 387 -0.52 -8.82 -22.65
CA LEU A 387 -1.39 -7.67 -22.41
C LEU A 387 -2.62 -7.68 -23.34
N MET A 388 -2.49 -8.15 -24.59
CA MET A 388 -3.66 -8.36 -25.46
C MET A 388 -4.63 -9.40 -24.87
N VAL A 389 -4.12 -10.48 -24.27
CA VAL A 389 -4.96 -11.46 -23.56
C VAL A 389 -5.64 -10.83 -22.34
N ALA A 390 -4.91 -10.04 -21.56
CA ALA A 390 -5.47 -9.35 -20.39
C ALA A 390 -6.57 -8.37 -20.79
N VAL A 391 -6.33 -7.53 -21.81
CA VAL A 391 -7.33 -6.62 -22.37
C VAL A 391 -8.54 -7.39 -22.89
N PHE A 392 -8.34 -8.50 -23.60
CA PHE A 392 -9.42 -9.35 -24.07
C PHE A 392 -10.29 -9.85 -22.91
N VAL A 393 -9.69 -10.40 -21.84
CA VAL A 393 -10.40 -10.85 -20.63
C VAL A 393 -11.21 -9.73 -19.98
N SER A 394 -10.64 -8.52 -19.91
CA SER A 394 -11.34 -7.35 -19.37
C SER A 394 -12.52 -6.92 -20.23
N ILE A 395 -12.38 -6.92 -21.56
CA ILE A 395 -13.44 -6.51 -22.51
C ILE A 395 -14.63 -7.47 -22.48
N ILE A 396 -14.38 -8.78 -22.33
CA ILE A 396 -15.46 -9.79 -22.26
C ILE A 396 -16.16 -9.85 -20.89
N GLY A 397 -15.85 -8.93 -19.97
CA GLY A 397 -16.46 -8.87 -18.63
C GLY A 397 -16.03 -10.03 -17.71
N ARG A 398 -14.81 -10.55 -17.90
CA ARG A 398 -14.23 -11.64 -17.08
C ARG A 398 -13.05 -11.16 -16.23
N ALA A 399 -12.96 -9.86 -15.97
CA ALA A 399 -11.90 -9.29 -15.16
C ALA A 399 -11.91 -9.88 -13.74
N LEU A 400 -10.72 -9.93 -13.10
CA LEU A 400 -10.51 -10.49 -11.76
C LEU A 400 -10.81 -11.99 -11.61
N SER A 401 -10.92 -12.77 -12.70
CA SER A 401 -11.14 -14.24 -12.63
C SER A 401 -10.13 -14.99 -11.75
N TRP A 402 -8.96 -14.40 -11.50
CA TRP A 402 -7.89 -14.94 -10.65
C TRP A 402 -7.92 -14.45 -9.19
N TYR A 403 -8.81 -13.52 -8.81
CA TYR A 403 -8.82 -12.86 -7.50
C TYR A 403 -8.99 -13.87 -6.35
N THR A 404 -9.96 -14.78 -6.48
CA THR A 404 -10.09 -15.94 -5.57
C THR A 404 -9.10 -17.05 -5.90
N HIS A 405 -8.80 -17.26 -7.18
CA HIS A 405 -8.04 -18.38 -7.70
C HIS A 405 -6.71 -17.94 -8.33
N PHE A 406 -5.72 -17.54 -7.51
CA PHE A 406 -4.48 -16.95 -8.03
C PHE A 406 -3.76 -17.82 -9.09
N TYR A 407 -3.86 -19.15 -8.99
CA TYR A 407 -3.26 -20.07 -9.97
C TYR A 407 -3.81 -19.87 -11.40
N VAL A 408 -5.02 -19.33 -11.56
CA VAL A 408 -5.61 -19.01 -12.88
C VAL A 408 -4.76 -17.96 -13.59
N SER A 409 -4.25 -16.94 -12.87
CA SER A 409 -3.39 -15.91 -13.46
C SER A 409 -2.07 -16.50 -13.98
N VAL A 410 -1.45 -17.39 -13.20
CA VAL A 410 -0.20 -18.07 -13.59
C VAL A 410 -0.43 -19.00 -14.78
N SER A 411 -1.52 -19.76 -14.76
CA SER A 411 -1.90 -20.67 -15.85
C SER A 411 -2.28 -19.92 -17.12
N LEU A 412 -2.93 -18.76 -17.03
CA LEU A 412 -3.35 -17.95 -18.18
C LEU A 412 -2.18 -17.11 -18.71
N TYR A 413 -1.67 -16.18 -17.92
CA TYR A 413 -0.67 -15.21 -18.36
C TYR A 413 0.75 -15.79 -18.36
N GLY A 414 1.09 -16.61 -17.36
CA GLY A 414 2.43 -17.18 -17.23
C GLY A 414 2.74 -18.21 -18.31
N THR A 415 1.80 -19.12 -18.62
CA THR A 415 2.01 -20.10 -19.70
C THR A 415 1.98 -19.44 -21.08
N ALA A 416 1.14 -18.43 -21.30
CA ALA A 416 1.16 -17.61 -22.51
C ALA A 416 2.52 -16.90 -22.69
N ALA A 417 3.04 -16.30 -21.62
CA ALA A 417 4.34 -15.64 -21.63
C ALA A 417 5.47 -16.62 -21.98
N ALA A 418 5.54 -17.75 -21.27
CA ALA A 418 6.56 -18.78 -21.50
C ALA A 418 6.46 -19.40 -22.91
N ALA A 419 5.24 -19.71 -23.38
CA ALA A 419 5.00 -20.23 -24.72
C ALA A 419 5.46 -19.24 -25.79
N LYS A 420 5.13 -17.94 -25.63
CA LYS A 420 5.51 -16.90 -26.59
C LYS A 420 7.02 -16.70 -26.67
N LEU A 421 7.71 -16.65 -25.52
CA LEU A 421 9.18 -16.59 -25.46
C LEU A 421 9.82 -17.79 -26.17
N ILE A 422 9.36 -19.02 -25.86
CA ILE A 422 9.87 -20.23 -26.49
C ILE A 422 9.62 -20.21 -28.00
N LEU A 423 8.44 -19.77 -28.43
CA LEU A 423 8.07 -19.68 -29.84
C LEU A 423 8.99 -18.72 -30.60
N VAL A 424 9.21 -17.50 -30.10
CA VAL A 424 10.07 -16.51 -30.77
C VAL A 424 11.49 -17.04 -30.94
N HIS A 425 12.07 -17.60 -29.88
CA HIS A 425 13.44 -18.15 -29.94
C HIS A 425 13.53 -19.43 -30.79
N MET A 426 12.50 -20.28 -30.80
CA MET A 426 12.44 -21.45 -31.69
C MET A 426 12.37 -21.04 -33.17
N LEU A 427 11.54 -20.06 -33.51
CA LEU A 427 11.46 -19.52 -34.87
C LEU A 427 12.80 -18.91 -35.25
N ALA A 428 13.45 -18.19 -34.34
CA ALA A 428 14.78 -17.65 -34.59
C ALA A 428 15.83 -18.73 -34.81
N LYS A 429 15.85 -19.80 -34.00
CA LYS A 429 16.72 -20.97 -34.19
C LYS A 429 16.52 -21.57 -35.58
N LYS A 430 15.26 -21.74 -36.01
CA LYS A 430 14.89 -22.36 -37.29
C LYS A 430 15.25 -21.52 -38.51
N PHE A 431 14.99 -20.21 -38.47
CA PHE A 431 15.06 -19.34 -39.66
C PHE A 431 16.35 -18.53 -39.73
N PHE A 432 16.85 -17.98 -38.62
CA PHE A 432 18.02 -17.09 -38.61
C PHE A 432 19.34 -17.79 -38.26
N TYR A 433 19.27 -18.95 -37.60
CA TYR A 433 20.46 -19.64 -37.05
C TYR A 433 20.63 -21.10 -37.53
N LYS A 434 19.97 -21.47 -38.65
CA LYS A 434 19.92 -22.86 -39.18
C LYS A 434 21.27 -23.54 -39.36
N SER A 435 22.31 -22.80 -39.73
CA SER A 435 23.65 -23.33 -40.07
C SER A 435 24.68 -23.18 -38.95
N MET A 436 24.27 -22.75 -37.75
CA MET A 436 25.19 -22.47 -36.64
C MET A 436 25.21 -23.60 -35.61
N SER A 437 26.36 -23.81 -34.97
CA SER A 437 26.51 -24.77 -33.88
C SER A 437 25.60 -24.42 -32.70
N GLU A 438 24.87 -25.41 -32.18
CA GLU A 438 23.98 -25.26 -31.02
C GLU A 438 24.75 -24.79 -29.78
N GLN A 439 25.97 -25.30 -29.58
CA GLN A 439 26.84 -24.89 -28.47
C GLN A 439 27.21 -23.41 -28.55
N TYR A 440 27.57 -22.94 -29.75
CA TYR A 440 27.89 -21.53 -29.98
C TYR A 440 26.68 -20.63 -29.73
N LEU A 441 25.49 -21.02 -30.20
CA LEU A 441 24.26 -20.27 -29.94
C LEU A 441 23.93 -20.22 -28.43
N GLY A 442 24.08 -21.35 -27.72
CA GLY A 442 23.91 -21.39 -26.27
C GLY A 442 24.86 -20.43 -25.54
N GLU A 443 26.11 -20.30 -26.00
CA GLU A 443 27.03 -19.30 -25.45
C GLU A 443 26.60 -17.86 -25.74
N VAL A 444 26.23 -17.57 -26.99
CA VAL A 444 25.87 -16.20 -27.42
C VAL A 444 24.62 -15.71 -26.70
N PHE A 445 23.59 -16.53 -26.53
CA PHE A 445 22.37 -16.14 -25.81
C PHE A 445 22.58 -16.04 -24.29
N PHE A 446 23.51 -16.81 -23.73
CA PHE A 446 23.93 -16.61 -22.35
C PHE A 446 24.62 -15.25 -22.18
N ASP A 447 25.57 -14.92 -23.06
CA ASP A 447 26.30 -13.66 -23.02
C ASP A 447 25.36 -12.46 -23.30
N ALA A 448 24.38 -12.61 -24.18
CA ALA A 448 23.35 -11.60 -24.43
C ALA A 448 22.53 -11.30 -23.17
N SER A 449 22.14 -12.35 -22.42
CA SER A 449 21.43 -12.20 -21.14
C SER A 449 22.30 -11.51 -20.10
N LEU A 450 23.58 -11.90 -20.00
CA LEU A 450 24.55 -11.23 -19.14
C LEU A 450 24.72 -9.75 -19.49
N MET A 451 24.73 -9.40 -20.77
CA MET A 451 24.81 -8.02 -21.23
C MET A 451 23.56 -7.22 -20.85
N ILE A 452 22.35 -7.77 -21.02
CA ILE A 452 21.09 -7.13 -20.61
C ILE A 452 21.13 -6.81 -19.11
N TRP A 453 21.44 -7.80 -18.27
CA TRP A 453 21.47 -7.64 -16.83
C TRP A 453 22.58 -6.70 -16.35
N SER A 454 23.72 -6.68 -17.04
CA SER A 454 24.80 -5.73 -16.73
C SER A 454 24.42 -4.28 -17.06
N ILE A 455 23.69 -4.06 -18.17
CA ILE A 455 23.15 -2.74 -18.52
C ILE A 455 22.07 -2.33 -17.51
N ALA A 456 21.13 -3.23 -17.18
CA ALA A 456 20.11 -2.97 -16.18
C ALA A 456 20.73 -2.61 -14.81
N LEU A 457 21.75 -3.35 -14.39
CA LEU A 457 22.51 -3.08 -13.18
C LEU A 457 23.13 -1.68 -13.20
N ALA A 458 23.81 -1.32 -14.29
CA ALA A 458 24.43 -0.01 -14.43
C ALA A 458 23.41 1.13 -14.42
N VAL A 459 22.29 0.98 -15.14
CA VAL A 459 21.21 1.98 -15.21
C VAL A 459 20.52 2.16 -13.87
N MET A 460 20.10 1.08 -13.21
CA MET A 460 19.46 1.17 -11.89
C MET A 460 20.38 1.76 -10.83
N THR A 461 21.67 1.41 -10.88
CA THR A 461 22.69 1.99 -9.98
C THR A 461 22.87 3.48 -10.24
N GLN A 462 22.86 3.92 -11.51
CA GLN A 462 22.99 5.33 -11.88
C GLN A 462 21.80 6.18 -11.47
N ILE A 463 20.58 5.61 -11.52
CA ILE A 463 19.35 6.25 -11.03
C ILE A 463 19.32 6.33 -9.51
N GLY A 464 20.17 5.56 -8.81
CA GLY A 464 20.25 5.55 -7.35
C GLY A 464 19.27 4.59 -6.68
N LEU A 465 18.72 3.62 -7.42
CA LEU A 465 17.82 2.61 -6.85
C LEU A 465 18.61 1.60 -6.00
N CYS A 466 18.21 1.47 -4.74
CA CYS A 466 18.75 0.50 -3.82
C CYS A 466 18.36 -0.94 -4.22
N SER A 467 17.22 -1.16 -4.90
CA SER A 467 16.83 -2.48 -5.45
C SER A 467 17.76 -3.01 -6.56
N ALA A 468 18.74 -2.22 -7.03
CA ALA A 468 19.74 -2.65 -8.01
C ALA A 468 20.52 -3.90 -7.58
N PHE A 469 20.57 -4.25 -6.28
CA PHE A 469 21.15 -5.51 -5.80
C PHE A 469 20.52 -6.76 -6.45
N ILE A 470 19.25 -6.69 -6.87
CA ILE A 470 18.60 -7.79 -7.60
C ILE A 470 19.33 -8.04 -8.92
N CYS A 471 19.64 -6.97 -9.67
CA CYS A 471 20.44 -7.07 -10.89
C CYS A 471 21.84 -7.59 -10.59
N THR A 472 22.44 -7.22 -9.45
CA THR A 472 23.73 -7.76 -9.01
C THR A 472 23.67 -9.27 -8.82
N LEU A 473 22.61 -9.82 -8.20
CA LEU A 473 22.42 -11.26 -8.11
C LEU A 473 22.30 -11.92 -9.50
N TRP A 474 21.56 -11.29 -10.41
CA TRP A 474 21.39 -11.73 -11.80
C TRP A 474 22.60 -11.51 -12.71
N VAL A 475 23.67 -10.84 -12.25
CA VAL A 475 24.95 -10.74 -12.98
C VAL A 475 26.02 -11.62 -12.33
N ALA A 476 26.21 -11.49 -11.02
CA ALA A 476 27.30 -12.15 -10.29
C ALA A 476 27.17 -13.68 -10.28
N PHE A 477 26.01 -14.22 -9.92
CA PHE A 477 25.81 -15.67 -9.86
C PHE A 477 25.90 -16.33 -11.24
N PRO A 478 25.25 -15.80 -12.30
CA PRO A 478 25.38 -16.38 -13.63
C PRO A 478 26.81 -16.27 -14.17
N LEU A 479 27.49 -15.14 -13.95
CA LEU A 479 28.89 -14.98 -14.37
C LEU A 479 29.81 -15.98 -13.66
N LEU A 480 29.69 -16.14 -12.35
CA LEU A 480 30.44 -17.14 -11.59
C LEU A 480 30.17 -18.55 -12.12
N THR A 481 28.89 -18.88 -12.33
CA THR A 481 28.46 -20.15 -12.91
C THR A 481 29.11 -20.39 -14.26
N LYS A 482 29.09 -19.38 -15.15
CA LYS A 482 29.69 -19.44 -16.49
C LYS A 482 31.19 -19.72 -16.41
N LEU A 483 31.92 -19.06 -15.51
CA LEU A 483 33.35 -19.29 -15.32
C LEU A 483 33.66 -20.71 -14.83
N MET A 484 32.86 -21.25 -13.91
CA MET A 484 33.03 -22.60 -13.39
C MET A 484 32.74 -23.69 -14.43
N VAL A 485 31.71 -23.50 -15.26
CA VAL A 485 31.27 -24.52 -16.22
C VAL A 485 31.91 -24.38 -17.61
N HIS A 486 32.65 -23.29 -17.86
CA HIS A 486 33.18 -22.96 -19.20
C HIS A 486 34.01 -24.09 -19.82
N LYS A 487 34.96 -24.67 -19.06
CA LYS A 487 35.83 -25.76 -19.56
C LYS A 487 35.02 -27.01 -19.92
N GLU A 488 34.12 -27.42 -19.03
CA GLU A 488 33.28 -28.61 -19.25
C GLU A 488 32.36 -28.42 -20.46
N PHE A 489 31.70 -27.26 -20.56
CA PHE A 489 30.81 -26.94 -21.68
C PHE A 489 31.56 -26.84 -23.00
N SER A 490 32.71 -26.16 -23.03
CA SER A 490 33.50 -25.98 -24.26
C SER A 490 34.13 -27.28 -24.77
N GLN A 491 34.44 -28.23 -23.88
CA GLN A 491 35.10 -29.49 -24.26
C GLN A 491 34.11 -30.63 -24.52
N LYS A 492 33.01 -30.70 -23.74
CA LYS A 492 32.09 -31.85 -23.74
C LYS A 492 30.64 -31.48 -24.05
N GLY A 493 30.33 -30.20 -24.25
CA GLY A 493 28.98 -29.72 -24.51
C GLY A 493 28.05 -29.78 -23.29
N ALA A 494 26.74 -29.87 -23.54
CA ALA A 494 25.69 -29.86 -22.52
C ALA A 494 25.52 -31.23 -21.83
N THR A 495 26.54 -31.67 -21.09
CA THR A 495 26.49 -32.91 -20.29
C THR A 495 25.55 -32.78 -19.09
N ILE A 496 25.13 -33.89 -18.48
CA ILE A 496 24.36 -33.87 -17.22
C ILE A 496 25.11 -33.11 -16.13
N LYS A 497 26.44 -33.27 -16.05
CA LYS A 497 27.30 -32.54 -15.13
C LYS A 497 27.22 -31.03 -15.35
N PHE A 498 27.26 -30.57 -16.60
CA PHE A 498 27.07 -29.16 -16.94
C PHE A 498 25.71 -28.65 -16.45
N ILE A 499 24.62 -29.38 -16.73
CA ILE A 499 23.27 -28.98 -16.34
C ILE A 499 23.15 -28.88 -14.82
N VAL A 500 23.63 -29.87 -14.08
CA VAL A 500 23.57 -29.86 -12.60
C VAL A 500 24.35 -28.67 -12.03
N MET A 501 25.59 -28.46 -12.48
CA MET A 501 26.40 -27.32 -12.04
C MET A 501 25.77 -25.97 -12.40
N TYR A 502 25.16 -25.88 -13.59
CA TYR A 502 24.43 -24.70 -14.02
C TYR A 502 23.23 -24.42 -13.10
N MET A 503 22.39 -25.43 -12.84
CA MET A 503 21.22 -25.28 -11.98
C MET A 503 21.59 -24.92 -10.55
N LEU A 504 22.68 -25.48 -10.01
CA LEU A 504 23.22 -25.12 -8.70
C LEU A 504 23.69 -23.66 -8.65
N GLY A 505 24.43 -23.21 -9.66
CA GLY A 505 24.92 -21.85 -9.73
C GLY A 505 23.81 -20.79 -9.90
N MET A 506 22.71 -21.16 -10.56
CA MET A 506 21.52 -20.32 -10.71
C MET A 506 20.53 -20.43 -9.54
N PHE A 507 20.74 -21.34 -8.58
CA PHE A 507 19.75 -21.63 -7.54
C PHE A 507 19.36 -20.40 -6.71
N VAL A 508 20.35 -19.63 -6.27
CA VAL A 508 20.16 -18.46 -5.39
C VAL A 508 19.34 -17.35 -6.05
N PRO A 509 19.70 -16.78 -7.23
CA PRO A 509 18.91 -15.71 -7.84
C PRO A 509 17.49 -16.16 -8.18
N TYR A 510 17.28 -17.43 -8.56
CA TYR A 510 15.95 -17.97 -8.84
C TYR A 510 15.09 -18.11 -7.58
N LEU A 511 15.64 -18.69 -6.52
CA LEU A 511 14.92 -18.83 -5.25
C LEU A 511 14.55 -17.45 -4.70
N TYR A 512 15.49 -16.50 -4.74
CA TYR A 512 15.27 -15.12 -4.31
C TYR A 512 14.19 -14.42 -5.13
N MET A 513 14.24 -14.55 -6.45
CA MET A 513 13.23 -13.94 -7.32
C MET A 513 11.83 -14.52 -7.07
N LEU A 514 11.73 -15.84 -6.83
CA LEU A 514 10.46 -16.47 -6.47
C LEU A 514 9.95 -15.98 -5.10
N TYR A 515 10.85 -15.84 -4.13
CA TYR A 515 10.53 -15.31 -2.80
C TYR A 515 9.99 -13.87 -2.86
N LEU A 516 10.66 -13.00 -3.61
CA LEU A 516 10.22 -11.61 -3.83
C LEU A 516 8.91 -11.55 -4.62
N SER A 517 8.75 -12.38 -5.66
CA SER A 517 7.50 -12.41 -6.44
C SER A 517 6.29 -12.78 -5.58
N TRP A 518 6.47 -13.68 -4.60
CA TRP A 518 5.39 -14.05 -3.69
C TRP A 518 4.93 -12.84 -2.87
N THR A 519 5.86 -12.08 -2.29
CA THR A 519 5.56 -10.85 -1.53
C THR A 519 4.82 -9.81 -2.39
N VAL A 520 5.25 -9.61 -3.64
CA VAL A 520 4.56 -8.71 -4.57
C VAL A 520 3.15 -9.18 -4.86
N PHE A 521 2.92 -10.46 -5.13
CA PHE A 521 1.58 -10.97 -5.39
C PHE A 521 0.68 -10.99 -4.15
N GLU A 522 1.23 -11.25 -2.97
CA GLU A 522 0.51 -11.18 -1.69
C GLU A 522 -0.09 -9.79 -1.47
N MET A 523 0.68 -8.73 -1.78
CA MET A 523 0.23 -7.34 -1.67
C MET A 523 -0.71 -6.92 -2.81
N PHE A 524 -0.31 -7.13 -4.06
CA PHE A 524 -1.04 -6.55 -5.20
C PHE A 524 -2.31 -7.30 -5.58
N THR A 525 -2.40 -8.62 -5.32
CA THR A 525 -3.60 -9.40 -5.69
C THR A 525 -4.85 -8.89 -4.97
N PRO A 526 -4.84 -8.66 -3.64
CA PRO A 526 -5.97 -8.05 -2.92
C PRO A 526 -6.19 -6.58 -3.26
N VAL A 527 -5.12 -5.79 -3.45
CA VAL A 527 -5.21 -4.35 -3.77
C VAL A 527 -6.03 -4.12 -5.05
N MET A 528 -5.88 -4.98 -6.06
CA MET A 528 -6.67 -4.91 -7.30
C MET A 528 -8.19 -5.07 -7.10
N GLY A 529 -8.64 -5.62 -5.96
CA GLY A 529 -10.06 -5.67 -5.58
C GLY A 529 -10.56 -4.44 -4.83
N ARG A 530 -9.72 -3.39 -4.72
CA ARG A 530 -10.04 -2.10 -4.07
C ARG A 530 -9.38 -0.88 -4.72
N SER A 531 -8.83 -1.01 -5.95
CA SER A 531 -8.15 0.09 -6.67
C SER A 531 -9.08 0.97 -7.52
N GLY A 532 -10.39 0.89 -7.31
CA GLY A 532 -11.38 1.60 -8.12
C GLY A 532 -11.71 0.86 -9.42
N SER A 533 -12.45 1.53 -10.31
CA SER A 533 -12.99 0.93 -11.54
C SER A 533 -12.30 1.37 -12.83
N GLU A 534 -11.32 2.27 -12.75
CA GLU A 534 -10.57 2.75 -13.92
C GLU A 534 -9.36 1.87 -14.26
N ILE A 535 -8.59 1.42 -13.27
CA ILE A 535 -7.37 0.65 -13.47
C ILE A 535 -7.71 -0.80 -13.85
N PRO A 536 -7.36 -1.30 -15.04
CA PRO A 536 -7.64 -2.68 -15.43
C PRO A 536 -6.74 -3.67 -14.66
N PRO A 537 -7.30 -4.49 -13.75
CA PRO A 537 -6.50 -5.28 -12.81
C PRO A 537 -5.76 -6.41 -13.50
N ASP A 538 -6.38 -7.01 -14.53
CA ASP A 538 -5.77 -8.05 -15.35
C ASP A 538 -4.53 -7.55 -16.09
N MET A 539 -4.48 -6.27 -16.49
CA MET A 539 -3.28 -5.69 -17.12
C MET A 539 -2.13 -5.54 -16.12
N VAL A 540 -2.43 -5.08 -14.91
CA VAL A 540 -1.44 -4.94 -13.82
C VAL A 540 -0.86 -6.30 -13.45
N LEU A 541 -1.73 -7.29 -13.18
CA LEU A 541 -1.28 -8.62 -12.78
C LEU A 541 -0.54 -9.36 -13.92
N ALA A 542 -1.05 -9.26 -15.15
CA ALA A 542 -0.36 -9.79 -16.32
C ALA A 542 1.02 -9.16 -16.50
N GLY A 543 1.14 -7.83 -16.30
CA GLY A 543 2.40 -7.11 -16.33
C GLY A 543 3.43 -7.69 -15.34
N PHE A 544 3.05 -7.87 -14.07
CA PHE A 544 3.93 -8.49 -13.07
C PHE A 544 4.32 -9.92 -13.44
N ILE A 545 3.36 -10.75 -13.88
CA ILE A 545 3.64 -12.14 -14.28
C ILE A 545 4.61 -12.18 -15.46
N VAL A 546 4.43 -11.31 -16.45
CA VAL A 546 5.34 -11.20 -17.60
C VAL A 546 6.73 -10.78 -17.16
N ILE A 547 6.84 -9.74 -16.32
CA ILE A 547 8.14 -9.26 -15.81
C ILE A 547 8.86 -10.41 -15.09
N PHE A 548 8.21 -11.09 -14.14
CA PHE A 548 8.83 -12.22 -13.46
C PHE A 548 9.17 -13.36 -14.42
N THR A 549 8.32 -13.62 -15.42
CA THR A 549 8.61 -14.65 -16.44
C THR A 549 9.83 -14.27 -17.29
N MET A 550 9.99 -13.00 -17.68
CA MET A 550 11.18 -12.52 -18.41
C MET A 550 12.44 -12.69 -17.56
N ILE A 551 12.37 -12.32 -16.28
CA ILE A 551 13.50 -12.43 -15.36
C ILE A 551 13.90 -13.90 -15.19
N LEU A 552 12.93 -14.75 -14.84
CA LEU A 552 13.13 -16.18 -14.64
C LEU A 552 13.50 -16.92 -15.93
N SER A 553 13.12 -16.44 -17.11
CA SER A 553 13.48 -17.10 -18.38
C SER A 553 14.81 -16.62 -18.96
N SER A 554 15.30 -15.43 -18.57
CA SER A 554 16.47 -14.76 -19.13
C SER A 554 17.62 -15.73 -19.44
N TYR A 555 18.10 -16.41 -18.40
CA TYR A 555 19.25 -17.30 -18.53
C TYR A 555 18.88 -18.68 -19.08
N PHE A 556 17.61 -19.11 -19.01
CA PHE A 556 17.13 -20.36 -19.60
C PHE A 556 16.92 -20.29 -21.12
N ILE A 557 16.90 -19.09 -21.72
CA ILE A 557 16.82 -18.93 -23.18
C ILE A 557 17.95 -19.68 -23.89
N ASN A 558 19.14 -19.76 -23.29
CA ASN A 558 20.26 -20.51 -23.85
C ASN A 558 19.92 -21.99 -24.11
N PHE A 559 19.13 -22.63 -23.26
CA PHE A 559 18.77 -24.04 -23.39
C PHE A 559 17.84 -24.28 -24.57
N ILE A 560 17.00 -23.31 -24.95
CA ILE A 560 16.18 -23.38 -26.17
C ILE A 560 17.06 -23.65 -27.40
N TYR A 561 18.27 -23.08 -27.42
CA TYR A 561 19.23 -23.28 -28.50
C TYR A 561 20.01 -24.59 -28.38
N LEU A 562 20.16 -25.15 -27.18
CA LEU A 562 20.87 -26.40 -26.91
C LEU A 562 20.01 -27.65 -27.06
N VAL A 563 18.69 -27.56 -26.85
CA VAL A 563 17.79 -28.71 -27.01
C VAL A 563 17.45 -28.97 -28.48
N LYS A 564 17.30 -30.26 -28.80
CA LYS A 564 16.91 -30.72 -30.15
C LYS A 564 15.51 -30.27 -30.56
N SER A 565 14.57 -30.19 -29.62
CA SER A 565 13.17 -29.82 -29.88
C SER A 565 12.52 -29.22 -28.64
N THR A 566 11.76 -28.15 -28.84
CA THR A 566 10.89 -27.51 -27.82
C THR A 566 9.40 -27.73 -28.09
N LYS A 567 9.05 -28.56 -29.08
CA LYS A 567 7.66 -28.74 -29.55
C LYS A 567 6.73 -29.23 -28.45
N THR A 568 7.13 -30.27 -27.70
CA THR A 568 6.30 -30.84 -26.62
C THR A 568 6.01 -29.83 -25.52
N THR A 569 7.03 -29.07 -25.10
CA THR A 569 6.87 -28.00 -24.10
C THR A 569 5.95 -26.91 -24.61
N LEU A 570 6.12 -26.47 -25.87
CA LEU A 570 5.26 -25.46 -26.46
C LEU A 570 3.81 -25.93 -26.57
N VAL A 571 3.57 -27.17 -27.03
CA VAL A 571 2.23 -27.75 -27.11
C VAL A 571 1.62 -27.81 -25.71
N THR A 572 2.35 -28.31 -24.71
CA THR A 572 1.84 -28.42 -23.33
C THR A 572 1.45 -27.05 -22.76
N LEU A 573 2.34 -26.05 -22.86
CA LEU A 573 2.05 -24.69 -22.37
C LEU A 573 0.87 -24.06 -23.11
N THR A 574 0.80 -24.24 -24.44
CA THR A 574 -0.30 -23.72 -25.25
C THR A 574 -1.62 -24.42 -24.91
N THR A 575 -1.61 -25.72 -24.66
CA THR A 575 -2.80 -26.46 -24.21
C THR A 575 -3.28 -25.95 -22.85
N VAL A 576 -2.39 -25.76 -21.88
CA VAL A 576 -2.75 -25.19 -20.57
C VAL A 576 -3.33 -23.78 -20.72
N PHE A 577 -2.69 -22.94 -21.53
CA PHE A 577 -3.18 -21.60 -21.86
C PHE A 577 -4.60 -21.65 -22.46
N VAL A 578 -4.79 -22.41 -23.54
CA VAL A 578 -6.08 -22.50 -24.26
C VAL A 578 -7.18 -23.05 -23.36
N VAL A 579 -6.91 -24.11 -22.60
CA VAL A 579 -7.88 -24.68 -21.65
C VAL A 579 -8.24 -23.65 -20.57
N THR A 580 -7.25 -22.97 -19.99
CA THR A 580 -7.49 -21.94 -18.97
C THR A 580 -8.28 -20.78 -19.54
N LEU A 581 -7.95 -20.32 -20.76
CA LEU A 581 -8.68 -19.26 -21.44
C LEU A 581 -10.14 -19.64 -21.70
N ILE A 582 -10.41 -20.87 -22.15
CA ILE A 582 -11.79 -21.36 -22.35
C ILE A 582 -12.56 -21.36 -21.03
N LEU A 583 -11.94 -21.81 -19.93
CA LEU A 583 -12.54 -21.82 -18.60
C LEU A 583 -12.79 -20.39 -18.06
N VAL A 584 -11.88 -19.45 -18.30
CA VAL A 584 -12.08 -18.03 -17.95
C VAL A 584 -13.23 -17.44 -18.77
N CYS A 585 -13.26 -17.69 -20.09
CA CYS A 585 -14.34 -17.22 -20.96
C CYS A 585 -15.71 -17.77 -20.55
N SER A 586 -15.78 -19.03 -20.09
CA SER A 586 -17.03 -19.64 -19.61
C SER A 586 -17.54 -19.02 -18.30
N GLY A 587 -16.71 -18.28 -17.57
CA GLY A 587 -17.08 -17.64 -16.31
C GLY A 587 -17.06 -18.58 -15.11
N ILE A 588 -16.39 -19.75 -15.20
CA ILE A 588 -16.32 -20.72 -14.10
C ILE A 588 -15.59 -20.16 -12.87
N PHE A 589 -14.67 -19.22 -13.09
CA PHE A 589 -13.87 -18.61 -12.03
C PHE A 589 -14.52 -17.30 -11.56
N PHE A 590 -15.50 -17.44 -10.68
CA PHE A 590 -16.12 -16.29 -10.03
C PHE A 590 -15.10 -15.59 -9.10
N PRO A 591 -14.96 -14.25 -9.17
CA PRO A 591 -13.91 -13.53 -8.45
C PRO A 591 -14.09 -13.51 -6.94
N TYR A 592 -15.32 -13.50 -6.40
CA TYR A 592 -15.59 -13.24 -4.98
C TYR A 592 -15.97 -14.49 -4.19
N SER A 593 -15.81 -14.44 -2.86
CA SER A 593 -16.11 -15.56 -1.97
C SER A 593 -16.71 -15.07 -0.66
N SER A 594 -17.79 -15.74 -0.21
CA SER A 594 -18.40 -15.62 1.11
C SER A 594 -18.02 -16.77 2.05
N ASP A 595 -17.05 -17.62 1.66
CA ASP A 595 -16.52 -18.66 2.54
C ASP A 595 -15.94 -18.02 3.79
N ILE A 596 -16.51 -18.35 4.96
CA ILE A 596 -16.05 -17.84 6.25
C ILE A 596 -14.58 -18.19 6.47
N ALA A 597 -14.08 -19.34 6.01
CA ALA A 597 -12.66 -19.67 6.19
C ALA A 597 -11.73 -18.81 5.32
N ASN A 598 -12.21 -18.33 4.17
CA ASN A 598 -11.41 -17.59 3.18
C ASN A 598 -12.27 -16.57 2.40
N PRO A 599 -12.75 -15.51 3.09
CA PRO A 599 -13.65 -14.54 2.48
C PRO A 599 -12.85 -13.61 1.56
N LYS A 600 -13.42 -13.33 0.39
CA LYS A 600 -12.85 -12.44 -0.63
C LYS A 600 -13.95 -11.53 -1.15
N PRO A 601 -14.41 -10.59 -0.31
CA PRO A 601 -15.61 -9.86 -0.59
C PRO A 601 -15.44 -8.86 -1.73
N LYS A 602 -16.52 -8.64 -2.47
CA LYS A 602 -16.67 -7.46 -3.31
C LYS A 602 -17.01 -6.25 -2.45
N ARG A 603 -16.27 -5.16 -2.56
CA ARG A 603 -16.51 -3.93 -1.79
C ARG A 603 -17.48 -3.00 -2.54
N VAL A 604 -18.53 -2.57 -1.85
CA VAL A 604 -19.54 -1.66 -2.41
C VAL A 604 -19.97 -0.63 -1.37
N PHE A 605 -19.96 0.64 -1.75
CA PHE A 605 -20.47 1.73 -0.91
C PHE A 605 -21.83 2.22 -1.41
N LEU A 606 -22.77 2.40 -0.48
CA LEU A 606 -24.12 2.86 -0.75
C LEU A 606 -24.40 4.14 0.03
N GLN A 607 -24.57 5.24 -0.68
CA GLN A 607 -24.75 6.56 -0.10
C GLN A 607 -26.17 7.05 -0.36
N HIS A 608 -27.03 7.02 0.67
CA HIS A 608 -28.35 7.63 0.56
C HIS A 608 -28.20 9.15 0.62
N THR A 609 -28.28 9.78 -0.55
CA THR A 609 -27.95 11.17 -0.77
C THR A 609 -29.20 12.04 -0.92
N SER A 610 -29.22 13.20 -0.26
CA SER A 610 -30.15 14.30 -0.55
C SER A 610 -29.36 15.52 -1.00
N ARG A 611 -29.65 16.06 -2.19
CA ARG A 611 -28.89 17.16 -2.79
C ARG A 611 -29.77 18.39 -3.00
N ARG A 612 -29.25 19.56 -2.64
CA ARG A 612 -29.89 20.86 -2.87
C ARG A 612 -28.90 21.80 -3.54
N PHE A 613 -29.40 22.55 -4.52
CA PHE A 613 -28.63 23.52 -5.28
C PHE A 613 -29.30 24.88 -5.12
N HIS A 614 -28.53 25.85 -4.66
CA HIS A 614 -28.95 27.20 -4.38
C HIS A 614 -28.40 28.17 -5.44
N ASP A 615 -29.22 29.14 -5.86
CA ASP A 615 -28.78 30.26 -6.70
C ASP A 615 -28.08 31.36 -5.88
N ILE A 616 -27.71 32.46 -6.55
CA ILE A 616 -27.04 33.62 -5.96
C ILE A 616 -27.89 34.35 -4.90
N ASP A 617 -29.21 34.23 -4.99
CA ASP A 617 -30.15 34.79 -4.02
C ASP A 617 -30.37 33.83 -2.83
N GLY A 618 -29.74 32.64 -2.86
CA GLY A 618 -29.87 31.59 -1.86
C GLY A 618 -31.11 30.71 -2.01
N ASN A 619 -31.90 30.90 -3.07
CA ASN A 619 -33.11 30.11 -3.32
C ASN A 619 -32.76 28.72 -3.87
N VAL A 620 -33.50 27.70 -3.44
CA VAL A 620 -33.31 26.32 -3.95
C VAL A 620 -33.87 26.22 -5.36
N VAL A 621 -32.98 26.06 -6.35
CA VAL A 621 -33.34 25.90 -7.76
C VAL A 621 -33.50 24.44 -8.19
N LYS A 622 -32.81 23.53 -7.49
CA LYS A 622 -32.85 22.09 -7.77
C LYS A 622 -32.72 21.31 -6.47
N ASN A 623 -33.56 20.29 -6.30
CA ASN A 623 -33.56 19.41 -5.15
C ASN A 623 -33.86 17.98 -5.61
N ASP A 624 -32.99 17.03 -5.27
CA ASP A 624 -33.16 15.63 -5.61
C ASP A 624 -32.58 14.69 -4.55
N SER A 625 -33.14 13.48 -4.42
CA SER A 625 -32.66 12.46 -3.48
C SER A 625 -32.52 11.08 -4.13
N GLY A 626 -31.67 10.22 -3.58
CA GLY A 626 -31.45 8.88 -4.10
C GLY A 626 -30.28 8.15 -3.48
N ILE A 627 -30.19 6.84 -3.72
CA ILE A 627 -29.08 6.01 -3.26
C ILE A 627 -28.06 5.95 -4.38
N TRP A 628 -26.86 6.46 -4.10
CA TRP A 628 -25.71 6.45 -4.98
C TRP A 628 -24.80 5.27 -4.63
N ILE A 629 -24.53 4.40 -5.61
CA ILE A 629 -23.87 3.12 -5.38
C ILE A 629 -22.53 3.09 -6.11
N ASN A 630 -21.45 2.81 -5.38
CA ASN A 630 -20.07 2.81 -5.87
C ASN A 630 -19.43 1.42 -5.67
N GLY A 631 -19.00 0.78 -6.76
CA GLY A 631 -18.18 -0.43 -6.71
C GLY A 631 -16.69 -0.11 -6.66
N PHE A 632 -15.94 -0.75 -5.77
CA PHE A 632 -14.52 -0.45 -5.50
C PHE A 632 -13.50 -1.24 -6.32
N ASP A 633 -13.99 -2.01 -7.29
CA ASP A 633 -13.17 -2.78 -8.23
C ASP A 633 -13.64 -2.57 -9.67
N TYR A 634 -12.83 -3.07 -10.60
CA TYR A 634 -13.01 -2.94 -12.04
C TYR A 634 -14.35 -3.46 -12.57
N ASN A 635 -14.97 -4.42 -11.89
CA ASN A 635 -16.25 -4.98 -12.31
C ASN A 635 -17.44 -4.07 -11.96
N GLY A 636 -17.21 -2.97 -11.22
CA GLY A 636 -18.24 -2.00 -10.88
C GLY A 636 -19.38 -2.65 -10.12
N ILE A 637 -20.60 -2.62 -10.65
CA ILE A 637 -21.81 -3.22 -10.06
C ILE A 637 -22.40 -4.35 -10.93
N SER A 638 -21.71 -4.76 -12.01
CA SER A 638 -22.21 -5.72 -13.00
C SER A 638 -22.58 -7.09 -12.42
N HIS A 639 -21.86 -7.55 -11.40
CA HIS A 639 -22.17 -8.79 -10.69
C HIS A 639 -23.34 -8.67 -9.70
N ILE A 640 -23.80 -7.45 -9.40
CA ILE A 640 -24.87 -7.17 -8.43
C ILE A 640 -26.20 -6.97 -9.15
N THR A 641 -26.20 -6.32 -10.33
CA THR A 641 -27.40 -6.11 -11.18
C THR A 641 -28.28 -7.37 -11.31
N PRO A 642 -27.75 -8.59 -11.55
CA PRO A 642 -28.59 -9.78 -11.68
C PRO A 642 -29.31 -10.19 -10.38
N HIS A 643 -28.81 -9.78 -9.21
CA HIS A 643 -29.41 -10.07 -7.90
C HIS A 643 -30.36 -8.95 -7.44
N VAL A 644 -30.06 -7.70 -7.82
CA VAL A 644 -30.86 -6.52 -7.51
C VAL A 644 -31.12 -5.76 -8.83
N PRO A 645 -32.11 -6.18 -9.64
CA PRO A 645 -32.33 -5.64 -10.99
C PRO A 645 -32.62 -4.14 -11.03
N GLU A 646 -33.05 -3.55 -9.92
CA GLU A 646 -33.24 -2.10 -9.79
C GLU A 646 -31.92 -1.32 -9.84
N ILE A 647 -30.80 -1.97 -9.52
CA ILE A 647 -29.46 -1.45 -9.71
C ILE A 647 -29.05 -1.75 -11.16
N ASN A 648 -29.46 -0.88 -12.07
CA ASN A 648 -29.11 -1.03 -13.49
C ASN A 648 -27.73 -0.40 -13.77
N ASP A 649 -26.75 -1.23 -14.09
CA ASP A 649 -25.37 -0.86 -14.41
C ASP A 649 -25.20 -0.15 -15.75
N THR A 650 -26.26 -0.07 -16.57
CA THR A 650 -26.28 0.75 -17.79
C THR A 650 -26.64 2.21 -17.53
N ILE A 651 -27.25 2.53 -16.39
CA ILE A 651 -27.69 3.89 -16.04
C ILE A 651 -26.55 4.62 -15.37
N ARG A 652 -26.08 5.70 -16.01
CA ARG A 652 -25.06 6.58 -15.45
C ARG A 652 -25.69 7.67 -14.61
N THR A 653 -25.10 7.95 -13.44
CA THR A 653 -25.47 9.13 -12.66
C THR A 653 -25.11 10.39 -13.46
N PRO A 654 -26.07 11.30 -13.74
CA PRO A 654 -25.77 12.53 -14.47
C PRO A 654 -24.77 13.39 -13.68
N CYS A 655 -23.69 13.78 -14.34
CA CYS A 655 -22.71 14.74 -13.82
C CYS A 655 -23.22 16.15 -14.10
N ASP A 656 -23.28 16.98 -13.05
CA ASP A 656 -23.57 18.41 -13.18
C ASP A 656 -22.24 19.15 -13.40
N GLU A 657 -21.94 19.51 -14.66
CA GLU A 657 -20.63 20.03 -15.04
C GLU A 657 -20.30 21.38 -14.38
N GLU A 658 -21.31 22.15 -13.98
CA GLU A 658 -21.10 23.43 -13.28
C GLU A 658 -20.87 23.25 -11.77
N ALA A 659 -21.28 22.10 -11.21
CA ALA A 659 -21.07 21.78 -9.81
C ALA A 659 -19.71 21.11 -9.58
N PRO A 660 -18.98 21.49 -8.50
CA PRO A 660 -17.76 20.80 -8.13
C PRO A 660 -18.03 19.30 -7.94
N PHE A 661 -17.08 18.47 -8.38
CA PHE A 661 -17.18 17.00 -8.30
C PHE A 661 -18.52 16.42 -8.80
N CYS A 662 -19.04 16.95 -9.92
CA CYS A 662 -20.28 16.51 -10.56
C CYS A 662 -21.55 16.70 -9.71
N GLY A 663 -21.50 17.46 -8.62
CA GLY A 663 -22.61 17.56 -7.67
C GLY A 663 -22.83 16.27 -6.88
N LEU A 664 -21.77 15.54 -6.53
CA LEU A 664 -21.84 14.28 -5.79
C LEU A 664 -21.09 14.37 -4.45
N PRO A 665 -21.61 13.74 -3.38
CA PRO A 665 -21.04 13.82 -2.03
C PRO A 665 -19.82 12.88 -1.88
N TRP A 666 -18.70 13.25 -2.49
CA TRP A 666 -17.43 12.54 -2.32
C TRP A 666 -16.81 12.81 -0.95
N ILE A 667 -16.48 11.76 -0.19
CA ILE A 667 -15.78 11.89 1.10
C ILE A 667 -14.28 12.17 0.95
N LEU A 668 -13.70 11.73 -0.16
CA LEU A 668 -12.30 11.96 -0.55
C LEU A 668 -12.28 12.32 -2.04
N PRO A 669 -11.26 13.04 -2.54
CA PRO A 669 -11.17 13.50 -3.93
C PRO A 669 -10.88 12.39 -4.97
N VAL A 670 -11.31 11.17 -4.71
CA VAL A 670 -10.98 9.95 -5.47
C VAL A 670 -11.82 9.73 -6.74
N HIS A 671 -12.61 10.72 -7.17
CA HIS A 671 -13.50 10.58 -8.32
C HIS A 671 -12.81 10.09 -9.60
N PHE A 672 -11.54 10.43 -9.82
CA PHE A 672 -10.73 9.96 -10.95
C PHE A 672 -10.43 8.45 -10.94
N MET A 673 -10.63 7.76 -9.82
CA MET A 673 -10.45 6.31 -9.69
C MET A 673 -11.70 5.53 -10.09
N PHE A 674 -12.84 6.20 -10.24
CA PHE A 674 -14.14 5.57 -10.48
C PHE A 674 -14.73 6.05 -11.80
N ARG A 675 -15.19 5.09 -12.60
CA ARG A 675 -16.09 5.39 -13.72
C ARG A 675 -17.37 5.98 -13.14
N LEU A 676 -17.87 7.08 -13.71
CA LEU A 676 -19.20 7.66 -13.42
C LEU A 676 -20.34 6.75 -13.95
N VAL A 677 -20.26 5.46 -13.69
CA VAL A 677 -21.24 4.40 -13.99
C VAL A 677 -22.07 4.07 -12.74
N ASN A 678 -21.94 4.87 -11.69
CA ASN A 678 -22.67 4.70 -10.46
C ASN A 678 -24.17 4.77 -10.76
N THR A 679 -24.90 3.74 -10.35
CA THR A 679 -26.36 3.75 -10.45
C THR A 679 -26.88 4.60 -9.32
N ARG A 680 -27.75 5.55 -9.69
CA ARG A 680 -28.54 6.30 -8.73
C ARG A 680 -29.97 5.77 -8.76
N MET A 681 -30.40 5.19 -7.66
CA MET A 681 -31.81 4.86 -7.45
C MET A 681 -32.51 6.07 -6.85
N THR A 682 -33.55 6.58 -7.51
CA THR A 682 -34.40 7.62 -6.91
C THR A 682 -35.02 7.10 -5.62
N CYS A 683 -34.91 7.88 -4.55
CA CYS A 683 -35.40 7.52 -3.23
C CYS A 683 -35.98 8.75 -2.54
N CYS A 684 -36.72 8.55 -1.45
CA CYS A 684 -37.26 9.64 -0.63
C CYS A 684 -36.14 10.51 -0.05
N SER A 685 -36.41 11.79 0.20
CA SER A 685 -35.43 12.69 0.81
C SER A 685 -35.08 12.21 2.23
N VAL A 686 -33.78 12.17 2.52
CA VAL A 686 -33.29 12.14 3.90
C VAL A 686 -33.69 13.51 4.48
N GLY A 687 -34.68 13.57 5.37
CA GLY A 687 -35.30 14.81 5.89
C GLY A 687 -34.37 15.71 6.73
N LYS A 688 -33.08 15.75 6.41
CA LYS A 688 -32.02 16.45 7.12
C LYS A 688 -31.61 17.68 6.35
N GLN A 689 -31.31 18.74 7.10
CA GLN A 689 -30.86 20.00 6.54
C GLN A 689 -29.61 20.45 7.28
N MET A 690 -28.53 20.68 6.53
CA MET A 690 -27.46 21.52 7.03
C MET A 690 -27.93 22.97 7.08
N VAL A 691 -27.52 23.67 8.15
CA VAL A 691 -27.68 25.11 8.28
C VAL A 691 -26.31 25.72 8.01
N ILE A 692 -26.20 26.47 6.91
CA ILE A 692 -24.99 27.23 6.57
C ILE A 692 -25.35 28.70 6.69
N LEU A 693 -24.52 29.45 7.42
CA LEU A 693 -24.69 30.89 7.62
C LEU A 693 -23.51 31.59 6.92
N PRO A 694 -23.71 32.08 5.69
CA PRO A 694 -22.71 32.91 5.02
C PRO A 694 -22.74 34.33 5.60
N LEU A 695 -21.56 34.87 5.93
CA LEU A 695 -21.37 36.29 6.20
C LEU A 695 -20.52 36.87 5.06
N LEU A 696 -21.18 37.60 4.15
CA LEU A 696 -20.49 38.25 3.03
C LEU A 696 -19.93 39.61 3.46
N LEU A 697 -18.61 39.76 3.39
CA LEU A 697 -17.92 41.05 3.32
C LEU A 697 -17.36 41.16 1.89
N ILE A 698 -17.44 42.34 1.26
CA ILE A 698 -17.25 42.59 -0.19
C ILE A 698 -15.85 42.20 -0.77
N MET A 699 -14.97 41.57 0.01
CA MET A 699 -13.71 40.96 -0.45
C MET A 699 -13.37 39.62 0.23
N TRP A 700 -14.13 39.21 1.25
CA TRP A 700 -13.87 38.03 2.09
C TRP A 700 -15.20 37.33 2.35
N THR A 701 -15.32 36.07 1.92
CA THR A 701 -16.50 35.27 2.26
C THR A 701 -16.20 34.50 3.53
N HIS A 702 -16.76 34.94 4.65
CA HIS A 702 -16.70 34.21 5.91
C HIS A 702 -17.86 33.23 5.97
N ILE A 703 -17.54 31.96 6.21
CA ILE A 703 -18.53 30.89 6.20
C ILE A 703 -18.51 30.22 7.57
N SER A 704 -19.69 30.13 8.17
CA SER A 704 -19.91 29.41 9.41
C SER A 704 -20.84 28.23 9.15
N VAL A 705 -20.40 27.05 9.57
CA VAL A 705 -21.19 25.81 9.58
C VAL A 705 -21.51 25.47 11.04
N PRO A 706 -22.61 26.01 11.61
CA PRO A 706 -22.98 25.83 13.01
C PRO A 706 -23.40 24.41 13.39
N ALA A 707 -23.90 23.61 12.44
CA ALA A 707 -24.40 22.27 12.71
C ALA A 707 -24.11 21.30 11.55
N GLY A 708 -23.54 20.13 11.87
CA GLY A 708 -23.24 19.06 10.93
C GLY A 708 -22.73 17.80 11.63
N PRO A 709 -22.66 16.66 10.93
CA PRO A 709 -22.11 15.41 11.46
C PRO A 709 -20.59 15.51 11.69
N SER A 710 -20.00 14.45 12.24
CA SER A 710 -18.56 14.44 12.52
C SER A 710 -17.69 14.48 11.27
N HIS A 711 -18.21 14.11 10.09
CA HIS A 711 -17.49 14.11 8.83
C HIS A 711 -18.20 14.96 7.78
N MET A 712 -17.47 15.88 7.18
CA MET A 712 -17.97 16.76 6.12
C MET A 712 -16.90 16.94 5.05
N SER A 713 -17.33 17.26 3.83
CA SER A 713 -16.44 17.67 2.74
C SER A 713 -16.85 19.04 2.25
N LEU A 714 -15.89 19.94 2.05
CA LEU A 714 -16.10 21.22 1.39
C LEU A 714 -15.47 21.16 0.01
N TYR A 715 -16.23 21.60 -0.99
CA TYR A 715 -15.79 21.71 -2.36
C TYR A 715 -15.85 23.17 -2.77
N VAL A 716 -14.78 23.67 -3.38
CA VAL A 716 -14.72 25.04 -3.87
C VAL A 716 -14.32 25.02 -5.34
N ARG A 717 -15.16 25.61 -6.18
CA ARG A 717 -14.90 25.81 -7.61
C ARG A 717 -15.04 27.29 -7.95
N PRO A 718 -13.94 28.01 -8.21
CA PRO A 718 -13.99 29.34 -8.79
C PRO A 718 -14.68 29.30 -10.16
N ARG A 719 -15.54 30.28 -10.45
CA ARG A 719 -16.18 30.42 -11.77
C ARG A 719 -15.23 31.08 -12.77
N ALA A 720 -15.57 31.03 -14.06
CA ALA A 720 -14.71 31.51 -15.13
C ALA A 720 -14.29 32.99 -14.90
N GLY A 721 -12.98 33.24 -14.90
CA GLY A 721 -12.40 34.56 -14.63
C GLY A 721 -12.09 34.84 -13.16
N SER A 722 -12.58 33.99 -12.24
CA SER A 722 -12.26 34.06 -10.80
C SER A 722 -11.23 33.00 -10.42
N ALA A 723 -10.44 33.27 -9.38
CA ALA A 723 -9.48 32.31 -8.80
C ALA A 723 -9.46 32.39 -7.27
N LEU A 724 -9.25 31.24 -6.62
CA LEU A 724 -9.05 31.16 -5.18
C LEU A 724 -7.60 31.55 -4.85
N SER A 725 -7.42 32.65 -4.15
CA SER A 725 -6.09 33.19 -3.82
C SER A 725 -5.59 32.67 -2.47
N ARG A 726 -6.43 32.73 -1.43
CA ARG A 726 -6.12 32.34 -0.05
C ARG A 726 -7.36 31.82 0.67
N TRP A 727 -7.12 31.19 1.81
CA TRP A 727 -8.16 30.79 2.75
C TRP A 727 -7.61 30.66 4.17
N SER A 728 -8.47 30.43 5.15
CA SER A 728 -8.07 30.21 6.55
C SER A 728 -7.56 28.79 6.86
N LEU A 729 -7.41 27.94 5.84
CA LEU A 729 -7.16 26.51 5.98
C LEU A 729 -5.72 26.16 5.59
N GLY A 730 -5.17 25.09 6.16
CA GLY A 730 -3.80 24.66 5.91
C GLY A 730 -2.77 25.74 6.28
N ASP A 731 -1.83 25.98 5.38
CA ASP A 731 -0.84 27.07 5.44
C ASP A 731 -1.37 28.38 4.82
N GLY A 732 -2.65 28.44 4.48
CA GLY A 732 -3.28 29.56 3.78
C GLY A 732 -3.20 29.47 2.26
N MET A 733 -2.46 28.52 1.70
CA MET A 733 -2.31 28.30 0.26
C MET A 733 -3.21 27.16 -0.22
N PRO A 734 -4.21 27.44 -1.07
CA PRO A 734 -5.11 26.41 -1.57
C PRO A 734 -4.42 25.40 -2.49
N VAL A 735 -4.68 24.11 -2.25
CA VAL A 735 -4.22 23.01 -3.12
C VAL A 735 -5.39 22.48 -3.92
N ALA A 736 -5.31 22.64 -5.23
CA ALA A 736 -6.32 22.10 -6.14
C ALA A 736 -6.16 20.59 -6.30
N SER A 737 -7.29 19.90 -6.37
CA SER A 737 -7.36 18.48 -6.67
C SER A 737 -7.12 18.19 -8.15
N LEU A 738 -6.87 16.93 -8.51
CA LEU A 738 -6.90 16.48 -9.91
C LEU A 738 -8.28 16.83 -10.51
N GLY A 739 -8.33 17.84 -11.39
CA GLY A 739 -9.57 18.37 -11.95
C GLY A 739 -9.76 19.88 -11.73
N GLY A 740 -8.92 20.51 -10.89
CA GLY A 740 -8.89 21.96 -10.69
C GLY A 740 -9.79 22.47 -9.57
N ASP A 741 -10.66 21.63 -9.01
CA ASP A 741 -11.49 21.96 -7.85
C ASP A 741 -10.70 21.87 -6.55
N TYR A 742 -11.02 22.67 -5.55
CA TYR A 742 -10.44 22.54 -4.21
C TYR A 742 -11.31 21.64 -3.35
N PHE A 743 -10.67 20.73 -2.62
CA PHE A 743 -11.32 19.78 -1.74
C PHE A 743 -10.77 19.95 -0.31
N VAL A 744 -11.68 20.08 0.65
CA VAL A 744 -11.34 20.07 2.07
C VAL A 744 -12.06 18.92 2.75
N PHE A 745 -11.29 18.00 3.33
CA PHE A 745 -11.82 16.94 4.17
C PHE A 745 -11.90 17.45 5.62
N TYR A 746 -13.11 17.49 6.19
CA TYR A 746 -13.35 17.94 7.54
C TYR A 746 -13.77 16.78 8.44
N SER A 747 -13.12 16.66 9.60
CA SER A 747 -13.60 15.79 10.68
C SER A 747 -13.60 16.47 12.05
N ARG A 748 -14.38 15.95 13.01
CA ARG A 748 -14.40 16.45 14.39
C ARG A 748 -14.64 15.37 15.43
N GLY A 749 -14.06 15.56 16.62
CA GLY A 749 -14.44 14.85 17.84
C GLY A 749 -15.77 15.35 18.44
N LEU A 750 -16.15 14.84 19.61
CA LEU A 750 -17.46 15.10 20.23
C LEU A 750 -17.71 16.57 20.60
N HIS A 751 -16.70 17.29 21.07
CA HIS A 751 -16.84 18.64 21.66
C HIS A 751 -16.34 19.79 20.76
N ALA A 752 -16.38 19.63 19.44
CA ALA A 752 -15.92 20.67 18.52
C ALA A 752 -16.90 21.86 18.41
N ALA A 753 -16.34 23.06 18.30
CA ALA A 753 -17.04 24.30 17.99
C ALA A 753 -17.59 24.30 16.55
N PRO A 754 -18.48 25.26 16.19
CA PRO A 754 -18.85 25.52 14.80
C PRO A 754 -17.63 25.62 13.87
N TRP A 755 -17.72 25.03 12.69
CA TRP A 755 -16.65 25.12 11.71
C TRP A 755 -16.69 26.49 11.03
N LEU A 756 -15.67 27.31 11.30
CA LEU A 756 -15.52 28.67 10.82
C LEU A 756 -14.30 28.75 9.91
N PHE A 757 -14.51 29.20 8.68
CA PHE A 757 -13.42 29.44 7.73
C PHE A 757 -13.73 30.61 6.83
N TRP A 758 -12.71 31.12 6.15
CA TRP A 758 -12.87 32.14 5.11
C TRP A 758 -12.12 31.75 3.85
N VAL A 759 -12.62 32.23 2.72
CA VAL A 759 -11.99 32.11 1.39
C VAL A 759 -11.83 33.49 0.79
N GLU A 760 -10.70 33.69 0.11
CA GLU A 760 -10.33 34.91 -0.60
C GLU A 760 -10.28 34.61 -2.10
N LEU A 761 -10.98 35.40 -2.90
CA LEU A 761 -11.12 35.21 -4.34
C LEU A 761 -10.65 36.46 -5.06
N THR A 762 -9.97 36.26 -6.19
CA THR A 762 -9.66 37.33 -7.15
C THR A 762 -10.63 37.24 -8.32
N ALA A 763 -11.41 38.30 -8.57
CA ALA A 763 -12.41 38.36 -9.64
C ALA A 763 -12.39 39.74 -10.37
N PRO A 764 -12.79 39.81 -11.65
CA PRO A 764 -13.00 41.06 -12.39
C PRO A 764 -14.22 41.86 -11.85
N GLU A 765 -14.25 43.18 -12.05
CA GLU A 765 -15.27 44.10 -11.50
C GLU A 765 -16.75 43.84 -11.90
N LYS A 766 -17.03 42.96 -12.89
CA LYS A 766 -18.40 42.63 -13.32
C LYS A 766 -18.60 41.13 -13.52
N HIS A 767 -19.36 40.50 -12.62
CA HIS A 767 -19.87 39.15 -12.77
C HIS A 767 -21.38 39.13 -12.46
N SER A 768 -22.20 38.72 -13.45
CA SER A 768 -23.65 38.55 -13.30
C SER A 768 -24.04 37.15 -12.81
N ASP A 769 -23.15 36.17 -12.94
CA ASP A 769 -23.48 34.73 -12.84
C ASP A 769 -22.77 34.05 -11.63
N GLY A 770 -22.42 34.85 -10.60
CA GLY A 770 -21.64 34.43 -9.43
C GLY A 770 -20.12 34.32 -9.71
N ILE A 771 -19.33 34.41 -8.64
CA ILE A 771 -17.87 34.34 -8.64
C ILE A 771 -17.35 32.96 -8.20
N VAL A 772 -18.11 32.21 -7.40
CA VAL A 772 -17.70 30.90 -6.88
C VAL A 772 -18.89 29.97 -6.64
N SER A 773 -18.69 28.69 -6.92
CA SER A 773 -19.58 27.61 -6.51
C SER A 773 -18.96 26.90 -5.30
N LEU A 774 -19.66 26.90 -4.17
CA LEU A 774 -19.23 26.25 -2.94
C LEU A 774 -20.22 25.20 -2.53
N ALA A 775 -19.77 23.97 -2.32
CA ALA A 775 -20.61 22.89 -1.82
C ALA A 775 -20.10 22.33 -0.51
N ILE A 776 -21.03 21.88 0.33
CA ILE A 776 -20.72 21.12 1.53
C ILE A 776 -21.48 19.81 1.49
N ALA A 777 -20.76 18.70 1.68
CA ALA A 777 -21.37 17.38 1.90
C ALA A 777 -21.29 16.98 3.38
N ALA A 778 -22.39 16.46 3.90
CA ALA A 778 -22.50 15.89 5.24
C ALA A 778 -22.45 14.36 5.16
N HIS A 779 -21.62 13.68 5.97
CA HIS A 779 -21.55 12.23 6.00
C HIS A 779 -21.91 11.70 7.40
N TYR A 780 -23.03 10.98 7.50
CA TYR A 780 -23.52 10.41 8.75
C TYR A 780 -23.03 8.97 8.91
N PHE A 781 -21.82 8.76 9.42
CA PHE A 781 -21.21 7.42 9.49
C PHE A 781 -21.67 6.53 10.64
N PHE A 782 -22.36 7.08 11.65
CA PHE A 782 -22.81 6.35 12.83
C PHE A 782 -24.04 7.03 13.46
N GLY A 783 -24.62 6.39 14.49
CA GLY A 783 -25.82 6.85 15.18
C GLY A 783 -27.12 6.52 14.44
N GLU A 784 -28.26 6.97 14.99
CA GLU A 784 -29.60 6.75 14.40
C GLU A 784 -29.72 7.31 12.98
N ASP A 785 -28.89 8.31 12.70
CA ASP A 785 -28.84 9.05 11.47
C ASP A 785 -28.02 8.38 10.36
N GLN A 786 -27.33 7.28 10.67
CA GLN A 786 -26.45 6.61 9.74
C GLN A 786 -27.20 6.07 8.52
N LYS A 787 -28.28 5.31 8.72
CA LYS A 787 -28.97 4.59 7.64
C LYS A 787 -30.45 4.89 7.67
N SER A 788 -31.02 5.21 6.50
CA SER A 788 -32.47 5.27 6.36
C SER A 788 -33.08 3.85 6.26
N PRO A 789 -34.37 3.68 6.56
CA PRO A 789 -35.05 2.38 6.41
C PRO A 789 -34.92 1.78 5.01
N GLN A 790 -34.97 2.62 3.97
CA GLN A 790 -34.79 2.20 2.57
C GLN A 790 -33.38 1.72 2.28
N LEU A 791 -32.37 2.38 2.85
CA LEU A 791 -30.98 1.94 2.73
C LEU A 791 -30.75 0.60 3.43
N CYS A 792 -31.29 0.42 4.64
CA CYS A 792 -31.24 -0.86 5.35
C CYS A 792 -31.89 -1.99 4.52
N ALA A 793 -33.11 -1.77 4.03
CA ALA A 793 -33.83 -2.75 3.21
C ALA A 793 -33.08 -3.10 1.91
N LEU A 794 -32.35 -2.15 1.32
CA LEU A 794 -31.53 -2.40 0.14
C LEU A 794 -30.27 -3.22 0.48
N LEU A 795 -29.58 -2.88 1.57
CA LEU A 795 -28.37 -3.59 2.01
C LEU A 795 -28.64 -5.08 2.28
N GLU A 796 -29.81 -5.43 2.84
CA GLU A 796 -30.20 -6.83 3.11
C GLU A 796 -30.37 -7.68 1.84
N ARG A 797 -30.54 -7.05 0.67
CA ARG A 797 -30.72 -7.74 -0.61
C ARG A 797 -29.40 -8.05 -1.31
N PHE A 798 -28.28 -7.50 -0.83
CA PHE A 798 -26.99 -7.72 -1.44
C PHE A 798 -26.51 -9.16 -1.20
N PRO A 799 -25.83 -9.79 -2.16
CA PRO A 799 -25.30 -11.14 -1.98
C PRO A 799 -24.28 -11.21 -0.84
N ASN A 800 -24.22 -12.35 -0.15
CA ASN A 800 -23.34 -12.56 1.00
C ASN A 800 -21.83 -12.50 0.70
N TRP A 801 -21.42 -12.56 -0.58
CA TRP A 801 -20.03 -12.38 -1.02
C TRP A 801 -19.66 -10.91 -1.22
N THR A 802 -20.54 -9.98 -0.85
CA THR A 802 -20.28 -8.54 -0.84
C THR A 802 -20.01 -8.06 0.58
N PHE A 803 -19.10 -7.10 0.72
CA PHE A 803 -19.02 -6.21 1.88
C PHE A 803 -19.69 -4.90 1.46
N SER A 804 -20.90 -4.68 1.98
CA SER A 804 -21.75 -3.54 1.61
C SER A 804 -21.78 -2.52 2.74
N SER A 805 -21.02 -1.44 2.59
CA SER A 805 -20.97 -0.34 3.54
C SER A 805 -21.93 0.75 3.10
N GLY A 806 -22.81 1.23 3.98
CA GLY A 806 -23.81 2.22 3.60
C GLY A 806 -24.08 3.26 4.68
N TRP A 807 -24.28 4.50 4.24
CA TRP A 807 -24.61 5.62 5.10
C TRP A 807 -25.44 6.70 4.37
N SER A 808 -26.00 7.62 5.14
CA SER A 808 -26.78 8.75 4.65
C SER A 808 -25.89 9.97 4.50
N CYS A 809 -26.15 10.81 3.50
CA CYS A 809 -25.41 12.04 3.27
C CYS A 809 -26.28 13.14 2.67
N THR A 810 -25.87 14.38 2.87
CA THR A 810 -26.46 15.55 2.20
C THR A 810 -25.40 16.25 1.37
N TYR A 811 -25.81 16.94 0.32
CA TYR A 811 -24.96 17.79 -0.51
C TYR A 811 -25.67 19.11 -0.78
N ASP A 812 -25.08 20.20 -0.32
CA ASP A 812 -25.66 21.54 -0.40
C ASP A 812 -24.70 22.45 -1.17
N LEU A 813 -25.09 22.86 -2.38
CA LEU A 813 -24.32 23.78 -3.24
C LEU A 813 -24.90 25.19 -3.16
N PHE A 814 -24.03 26.17 -2.98
CA PHE A 814 -24.33 27.61 -3.01
C PHE A 814 -23.49 28.28 -4.09
N VAL A 815 -24.10 29.22 -4.80
CA VAL A 815 -23.41 30.13 -5.71
C VAL A 815 -23.32 31.49 -5.03
N PHE A 816 -22.13 32.06 -4.99
CA PHE A 816 -21.86 33.39 -4.44
C PHE A 816 -21.29 34.29 -5.52
#